data_AF-A0A3D9FU32-F1
#
_entry.id   AF-A0A3D9FU32-F1
#
_cell.length_a   1.000
_cell.length_b   1.000
_cell.length_c   1.000
_cell.angle_alpha   90.00
_cell.angle_beta   90.00
_cell.angle_gamma   90.00
#
_symmetry.space_group_name_H-M   'P 1'
#
loop_
_entity.id
_entity.type
_entity.pdbx_description
1 polymer ?
#
loop_
_entity_poly.entity_id
_entity_poly.type
_entity_poly.pdbx_seq_one_letter_code
_entity_poly.pdbx_strand_id
1 'polypeptide(L)'
;MKSLRISALFLLLLQILPIQSCIAKSNHLFIDKDGIQTIKSKTLSISVDSSFPRIIQYNWTANESVFYGQEDKISQVKINGKLYTPETTFSLIKNEAHYTLDIPEIKVTVKIQIKVVDNIVEFNVTQIAEKGDFKVSTFEIPNHNLLSVRSTQKGASFAGAKMFTNVKGSGDVFEPLTATVKKDSIAKGYLYGILNNDQLAASIWSNSTGEKNDDDRVLKQTTKKEDYSRIAIWNGSWIYRAKGMKTPDPLPVVKVVITNDINNDKKVDWQDGAIAFRSIMNNPLGSEKIPNLVVQRIPMNFASQATNPFTKTLDETKRIFLNTDGLGQYVILKGYGSEGHDSKHPDYGDIGKRQGGAKDMEMLCKQAIKYNALMGVHINGTESYPEATAFDDSLVNKTKKGWDWLDPSYYINKRYDGTSNNRMLRLKSLKDQVPSLGFIYCDVWYDKGSWDSKKLGREIHSLGLMLTTEFPNDHEYDAVWNHWAVDYDYGGKDIKGFNSQIVRFIRNHQKDTWIGRHPLLGGAEMKDFEGWQGRNNFDDCIKMTFATDLPTKYLQHFPILNWEESGITLDKNVTVKMVSDKRIITKDGRTVLNGDTYLLPWNPLTEEKLYHWNASGGTTTWELPESWKKLKTIVLYKLSDQGREFVQELEVKNGQIELNAEPNIPYVLYKTKTASQPAMVWGEGTFIKDPGFNSGNLKNWTVEGSGFSVVRNKIGQYELEMNGTGAATVSQTLSGLSAGTYYASVYVATSGNRRAYLGIKDFGGQEVSTYATNSLWKNYIAADSKHDTNLQRMYVYFKVPQGQTTAKLFLHADAGTETVVFDDIRVVPIKQESKPLDIFFTENFENIPDGIYPFIKGPAGGVNDPRIHLSEIHAPYTQKGWNGKLIDDVLNGNWSVKAHSEEVGLLFQTIPQTVRFKPGKTYTVTFKYQSSGADYALVNGDGIKNNLSIVIDEATTTKTLSFSFIASENGNSWFGIEKINDKESDFVLDDLVIIEK
;
A
#
# COMPACT_ATOMS: atom_id res chain seq x y z
N MET A 1 9.56 -60.68 -20.04
CA MET A 1 8.32 -60.89 -19.25
C MET A 1 7.54 -59.58 -19.37
N LYS A 2 6.56 -59.46 -20.30
CA LYS A 2 5.16 -59.93 -20.20
C LYS A 2 4.48 -59.41 -18.92
N SER A 3 3.31 -58.74 -18.92
CA SER A 3 2.35 -58.23 -19.95
C SER A 3 1.12 -57.70 -19.16
N LEU A 4 0.16 -56.87 -19.57
CA LEU A 4 -0.21 -56.06 -20.75
C LEU A 4 -1.17 -54.98 -20.14
N ARG A 5 -1.16 -53.65 -20.40
CA ARG A 5 -1.38 -52.85 -21.62
C ARG A 5 -2.83 -52.85 -22.18
N ILE A 6 -3.28 -51.66 -22.60
CA ILE A 6 -4.39 -51.33 -23.56
C ILE A 6 -5.81 -51.18 -22.93
N SER A 7 -6.74 -50.31 -23.38
CA SER A 7 -6.76 -48.94 -23.98
C SER A 7 -8.21 -48.47 -24.20
N ALA A 8 -8.42 -47.16 -24.33
CA ALA A 8 -9.32 -46.44 -25.28
C ALA A 8 -10.78 -46.91 -25.58
N LEU A 9 -11.72 -46.02 -25.22
CA LEU A 9 -12.72 -45.34 -26.08
C LEU A 9 -13.68 -46.11 -27.05
N PHE A 10 -14.96 -45.75 -26.86
CA PHE A 10 -16.00 -45.43 -27.87
C PHE A 10 -16.97 -46.49 -28.45
N LEU A 11 -18.20 -45.98 -28.70
CA LEU A 11 -19.34 -46.51 -29.47
C LEU A 11 -20.10 -47.74 -28.96
N LEU A 12 -21.40 -47.54 -28.70
CA LEU A 12 -22.45 -48.49 -29.12
C LEU A 12 -23.73 -47.75 -29.53
N LEU A 13 -24.40 -48.25 -30.58
CA LEU A 13 -25.69 -47.76 -31.08
C LEU A 13 -26.89 -48.47 -30.41
N LEU A 14 -28.09 -47.94 -30.70
CA LEU A 14 -29.42 -48.37 -30.25
C LEU A 14 -29.71 -49.88 -30.32
N GLN A 15 -30.51 -50.37 -29.36
CA GLN A 15 -31.66 -51.27 -29.64
C GLN A 15 -32.79 -51.20 -28.57
N ILE A 16 -33.90 -50.59 -28.99
CA ILE A 16 -35.34 -50.91 -28.74
C ILE A 16 -35.60 -52.34 -28.19
N LEU A 17 -36.51 -52.68 -27.24
CA LEU A 17 -37.57 -52.07 -26.37
C LEU A 17 -37.92 -53.14 -25.26
N PRO A 18 -38.99 -53.10 -24.39
CA PRO A 18 -40.06 -52.12 -24.15
C PRO A 18 -40.34 -51.67 -22.68
N ILE A 19 -40.98 -50.50 -22.61
CA ILE A 19 -41.96 -49.98 -21.64
C ILE A 19 -42.40 -50.93 -20.48
N GLN A 20 -42.14 -50.50 -19.25
CA GLN A 20 -43.12 -50.66 -18.15
C GLN A 20 -43.21 -49.35 -17.35
N SER A 21 -44.41 -48.77 -17.32
CA SER A 21 -44.68 -47.49 -16.64
C SER A 21 -44.91 -47.71 -15.15
N CYS A 22 -44.01 -47.18 -14.31
CA CYS A 22 -44.32 -46.88 -12.92
C CYS A 22 -44.37 -45.36 -12.72
N ILE A 23 -45.58 -44.88 -12.43
CA ILE A 23 -45.88 -43.46 -12.24
C ILE A 23 -45.08 -42.94 -11.04
N ALA A 24 -44.08 -42.09 -11.32
CA ALA A 24 -43.46 -41.28 -10.29
C ALA A 24 -44.54 -40.36 -9.72
N LYS A 25 -44.96 -40.59 -8.47
CA LYS A 25 -45.98 -39.78 -7.80
C LYS A 25 -45.56 -38.31 -7.85
N SER A 26 -46.37 -37.49 -8.51
CA SER A 26 -46.29 -36.05 -8.36
C SER A 26 -46.59 -35.71 -6.90
N ASN A 27 -45.57 -35.25 -6.18
CA ASN A 27 -45.79 -34.48 -4.96
C ASN A 27 -46.38 -33.14 -5.38
N HIS A 28 -47.69 -33.12 -5.61
CA HIS A 28 -48.47 -31.89 -5.69
C HIS A 28 -48.40 -31.21 -4.32
N LEU A 29 -47.39 -30.35 -4.16
CA LEU A 29 -47.36 -29.37 -3.10
C LEU A 29 -48.58 -28.46 -3.29
N PHE A 30 -49.34 -28.29 -2.21
CA PHE A 30 -50.55 -27.48 -2.22
C PHE A 30 -50.21 -26.03 -2.55
N ILE A 31 -50.84 -25.50 -3.61
CA ILE A 31 -50.92 -24.06 -3.81
C ILE A 31 -51.97 -23.55 -2.83
N ASP A 32 -51.54 -22.73 -1.88
CA ASP A 32 -52.47 -22.02 -1.00
C ASP A 32 -53.27 -21.00 -1.82
N LYS A 33 -54.51 -20.72 -1.41
CA LYS A 33 -55.51 -20.01 -2.24
C LYS A 33 -55.11 -18.60 -2.65
N ASP A 34 -54.12 -18.00 -1.97
CA ASP A 34 -53.63 -16.64 -2.21
C ASP A 34 -52.29 -16.56 -2.98
N GLY A 35 -51.72 -17.70 -3.42
CA GLY A 35 -50.45 -17.72 -4.16
C GLY A 35 -49.19 -17.56 -3.28
N ILE A 36 -49.31 -17.82 -1.98
CA ILE A 36 -48.16 -17.85 -1.05
C ILE A 36 -47.59 -19.27 -1.01
N GLN A 37 -46.26 -19.38 -0.97
CA GLN A 37 -45.51 -20.64 -0.95
C GLN A 37 -44.43 -20.59 0.14
N THR A 38 -43.97 -21.75 0.62
CA THR A 38 -43.00 -21.83 1.72
C THR A 38 -41.78 -22.65 1.33
N ILE A 39 -40.59 -22.09 1.56
CA ILE A 39 -39.30 -22.80 1.46
C ILE A 39 -38.54 -22.70 2.80
N LYS A 40 -37.82 -23.75 3.18
CA LYS A 40 -37.24 -23.87 4.53
C LYS A 40 -35.95 -24.68 4.59
N SER A 41 -35.16 -24.39 5.62
CA SER A 41 -34.06 -25.22 6.13
C SER A 41 -34.53 -25.98 7.41
N LYS A 42 -33.57 -26.39 8.26
CA LYS A 42 -33.86 -26.87 9.62
C LYS A 42 -34.10 -25.71 10.62
N THR A 43 -33.55 -24.53 10.35
CA THR A 43 -33.46 -23.40 11.30
C THR A 43 -34.42 -22.27 10.94
N LEU A 44 -34.71 -22.09 9.65
CA LEU A 44 -35.46 -20.96 9.12
C LEU A 44 -36.47 -21.43 8.07
N SER A 45 -37.70 -20.92 8.14
CA SER A 45 -38.74 -21.11 7.14
C SER A 45 -39.22 -19.76 6.64
N ILE A 46 -39.28 -19.56 5.32
CA ILE A 46 -39.74 -18.29 4.73
C ILE A 46 -40.94 -18.49 3.82
N SER A 47 -41.83 -17.51 3.84
CA SER A 47 -42.99 -17.42 2.95
C SER A 47 -42.65 -16.50 1.78
N VAL A 48 -42.84 -16.98 0.56
CA VAL A 48 -42.60 -16.26 -0.69
C VAL A 48 -43.87 -16.18 -1.54
N ASP A 49 -43.98 -15.12 -2.32
CA ASP A 49 -45.07 -14.93 -3.28
C ASP A 49 -44.77 -15.71 -4.57
N SER A 50 -45.71 -16.49 -5.12
CA SER A 50 -45.50 -17.20 -6.39
C SER A 50 -45.71 -16.33 -7.63
N SER A 51 -46.31 -15.14 -7.49
CA SER A 51 -46.58 -14.20 -8.58
C SER A 51 -45.45 -13.19 -8.83
N PHE A 52 -44.55 -13.01 -7.86
CA PHE A 52 -43.40 -12.11 -7.98
C PHE A 52 -42.29 -12.49 -6.97
N PRO A 53 -40.99 -12.33 -7.26
CA PRO A 53 -39.89 -12.74 -6.37
C PRO A 53 -39.77 -11.88 -5.10
N ARG A 54 -40.65 -12.15 -4.14
CA ARG A 54 -40.85 -11.40 -2.91
C ARG A 54 -40.89 -12.35 -1.72
N ILE A 55 -40.13 -12.02 -0.68
CA ILE A 55 -40.21 -12.67 0.64
C ILE A 55 -41.20 -11.86 1.49
N ILE A 56 -42.19 -12.54 2.06
CA ILE A 56 -43.28 -11.93 2.84
C ILE A 56 -42.94 -11.98 4.34
N GLN A 57 -42.47 -13.14 4.81
CA GLN A 57 -42.24 -13.43 6.23
C GLN A 57 -41.14 -14.47 6.40
N TYR A 58 -40.44 -14.37 7.53
CA TYR A 58 -39.42 -15.28 8.03
C TYR A 58 -39.85 -15.81 9.39
N ASN A 59 -39.75 -17.13 9.59
CA ASN A 59 -40.15 -17.80 10.83
C ASN A 59 -38.96 -18.62 11.35
N TRP A 60 -38.50 -18.31 12.55
CA TRP A 60 -37.45 -19.07 13.23
C TRP A 60 -38.03 -20.37 13.78
N THR A 61 -37.49 -21.51 13.38
CA THR A 61 -38.14 -22.82 13.63
C THR A 61 -38.09 -23.27 15.09
N ALA A 62 -37.20 -22.70 15.92
CA ALA A 62 -37.01 -23.13 17.30
C ALA A 62 -38.08 -22.61 18.27
N ASN A 63 -38.72 -21.48 17.97
CA ASN A 63 -39.66 -20.80 18.86
C ASN A 63 -40.76 -20.00 18.12
N GLU A 64 -40.86 -20.15 16.80
CA GLU A 64 -41.81 -19.45 15.92
C GLU A 64 -41.67 -17.91 15.91
N SER A 65 -40.56 -17.35 16.40
CA SER A 65 -40.26 -15.92 16.31
C SER A 65 -40.23 -15.43 14.85
N VAL A 66 -40.77 -14.24 14.63
CA VAL A 66 -41.07 -13.72 13.29
C VAL A 66 -40.19 -12.51 12.93
N PHE A 67 -39.68 -12.52 11.70
CA PHE A 67 -39.24 -11.34 10.96
C PHE A 67 -40.15 -11.15 9.74
N TYR A 68 -40.32 -9.92 9.27
CA TYR A 68 -41.11 -9.64 8.08
C TYR A 68 -40.20 -9.33 6.88
N GLY A 69 -40.76 -9.43 5.67
CA GLY A 69 -40.17 -8.93 4.44
C GLY A 69 -41.06 -7.85 3.86
N GLN A 70 -41.47 -8.02 2.60
CA GLN A 70 -42.44 -7.14 1.95
C GLN A 70 -43.83 -7.73 2.04
N GLU A 71 -44.68 -7.12 2.86
CA GLU A 71 -46.08 -7.51 3.03
C GLU A 71 -46.96 -7.00 1.89
N ASP A 72 -46.63 -5.84 1.31
CA ASP A 72 -47.40 -5.18 0.26
C ASP A 72 -47.17 -5.86 -1.11
N LYS A 73 -48.23 -6.15 -1.86
CA LYS A 73 -48.09 -6.70 -3.22
C LYS A 73 -47.30 -5.73 -4.11
N ILE A 74 -46.18 -6.20 -4.66
CA ILE A 74 -45.38 -5.54 -5.69
C ILE A 74 -45.27 -6.47 -6.90
N SER A 75 -45.22 -5.88 -8.09
CA SER A 75 -45.24 -6.60 -9.36
C SER A 75 -44.36 -5.95 -10.44
N GLN A 76 -43.42 -5.09 -10.04
CA GLN A 76 -42.63 -4.29 -10.97
C GLN A 76 -41.13 -4.41 -10.72
N VAL A 77 -40.37 -4.44 -11.81
CA VAL A 77 -38.91 -4.26 -11.83
C VAL A 77 -38.59 -2.92 -12.48
N LYS A 78 -37.43 -2.36 -12.15
CA LYS A 78 -36.93 -1.12 -12.76
C LYS A 78 -35.66 -1.44 -13.53
N ILE A 79 -35.69 -1.22 -14.84
CA ILE A 79 -34.60 -1.52 -15.77
C ILE A 79 -34.25 -0.21 -16.49
N ASN A 80 -32.98 0.17 -16.47
CA ASN A 80 -32.48 1.43 -17.05
C ASN A 80 -33.27 2.67 -16.59
N GLY A 81 -33.75 2.66 -15.34
CA GLY A 81 -34.55 3.74 -14.75
C GLY A 81 -36.07 3.67 -15.05
N LYS A 82 -36.53 2.88 -16.03
CA LYS A 82 -37.96 2.71 -16.36
C LYS A 82 -38.56 1.51 -15.61
N LEU A 83 -39.81 1.65 -15.16
CA LEU A 83 -40.59 0.57 -14.56
C LEU A 83 -41.20 -0.35 -15.63
N TYR A 84 -41.17 -1.65 -15.37
CA TYR A 84 -41.77 -2.70 -16.18
C TYR A 84 -42.49 -3.70 -15.29
N THR A 85 -43.63 -4.21 -15.77
CA THR A 85 -44.39 -5.30 -15.13
C THR A 85 -44.08 -6.60 -15.90
N PRO A 86 -43.30 -7.54 -15.36
CA PRO A 86 -42.96 -8.80 -16.04
C PRO A 86 -44.10 -9.81 -16.00
N GLU A 87 -44.18 -10.63 -17.05
CA GLU A 87 -44.88 -11.92 -17.00
C GLU A 87 -44.02 -12.88 -16.16
N THR A 88 -44.56 -13.39 -15.05
CA THR A 88 -43.82 -14.19 -14.09
C THR A 88 -44.24 -15.65 -14.15
N THR A 89 -43.26 -16.55 -14.34
CA THR A 89 -43.43 -17.98 -14.11
C THR A 89 -42.62 -18.42 -12.89
N PHE A 90 -43.15 -19.40 -12.16
CA PHE A 90 -42.65 -19.81 -10.84
C PHE A 90 -42.56 -21.33 -10.73
N SER A 91 -41.55 -21.82 -10.00
CA SER A 91 -41.43 -23.23 -9.62
C SER A 91 -40.70 -23.40 -8.28
N LEU A 92 -41.05 -24.47 -7.55
CA LEU A 92 -40.36 -24.88 -6.32
C LEU A 92 -39.43 -26.08 -6.59
N ILE A 93 -38.21 -26.00 -6.08
CA ILE A 93 -37.23 -27.07 -6.10
C ILE A 93 -36.64 -27.21 -4.69
N LYS A 94 -37.13 -28.18 -3.91
CA LYS A 94 -36.72 -28.42 -2.51
C LYS A 94 -36.89 -27.18 -1.61
N ASN A 95 -35.78 -26.51 -1.28
CA ASN A 95 -35.64 -25.32 -0.44
C ASN A 95 -35.37 -24.06 -1.27
N GLU A 96 -35.71 -24.10 -2.56
CA GLU A 96 -35.46 -23.04 -3.53
C GLU A 96 -36.75 -22.68 -4.28
N ALA A 97 -37.00 -21.38 -4.44
CA ALA A 97 -38.05 -20.80 -5.26
C ALA A 97 -37.40 -20.16 -6.50
N HIS A 98 -37.83 -20.60 -7.69
CA HIS A 98 -37.26 -20.19 -8.97
C HIS A 98 -38.28 -19.39 -9.76
N TYR A 99 -37.89 -18.20 -10.20
CA TYR A 99 -38.71 -17.24 -10.94
C TYR A 99 -38.09 -16.98 -12.31
N THR A 100 -38.91 -16.93 -13.35
CA THR A 100 -38.54 -16.32 -14.63
C THR A 100 -39.46 -15.14 -14.88
N LEU A 101 -38.86 -13.95 -14.98
CA LEU A 101 -39.50 -12.68 -15.28
C LEU A 101 -39.26 -12.37 -16.76
N ASP A 102 -40.26 -12.56 -17.61
CA ASP A 102 -40.22 -12.16 -19.00
C ASP A 102 -40.77 -10.74 -19.16
N ILE A 103 -40.04 -9.86 -19.86
CA ILE A 103 -40.47 -8.51 -20.20
C ILE A 103 -40.54 -8.39 -21.73
N PRO A 104 -41.69 -8.74 -22.36
CA PRO A 104 -41.82 -8.76 -23.81
C PRO A 104 -41.52 -7.41 -24.48
N GLU A 105 -41.88 -6.29 -23.85
CA GLU A 105 -41.69 -4.91 -24.36
C GLU A 105 -40.24 -4.64 -24.79
N ILE A 106 -39.26 -5.18 -24.04
CA ILE A 106 -37.82 -5.00 -24.29
C ILE A 106 -37.11 -6.30 -24.66
N LYS A 107 -37.84 -7.42 -24.81
CA LYS A 107 -37.31 -8.76 -25.08
C LYS A 107 -36.22 -9.20 -24.07
N VAL A 108 -36.38 -8.82 -22.79
CA VAL A 108 -35.48 -9.22 -21.70
C VAL A 108 -36.14 -10.29 -20.85
N THR A 109 -35.37 -11.30 -20.44
CA THR A 109 -35.77 -12.29 -19.44
C THR A 109 -34.80 -12.26 -18.27
N VAL A 110 -35.31 -12.12 -17.05
CA VAL A 110 -34.51 -12.18 -15.82
C VAL A 110 -34.91 -13.44 -15.04
N LYS A 111 -33.93 -14.28 -14.69
CA LYS A 111 -34.15 -15.44 -13.81
C LYS A 111 -33.63 -15.16 -12.42
N ILE A 112 -34.42 -15.51 -11.42
CA ILE A 112 -34.14 -15.30 -10.00
C ILE A 112 -34.33 -16.60 -9.24
N GLN A 113 -33.41 -16.90 -8.33
CA GLN A 113 -33.50 -17.98 -7.36
C GLN A 113 -33.52 -17.35 -5.96
N ILE A 114 -34.51 -17.73 -5.14
CA ILE A 114 -34.52 -17.48 -3.71
C ILE A 114 -34.27 -18.83 -3.01
N LYS A 115 -33.27 -18.90 -2.14
CA LYS A 115 -32.81 -20.16 -1.52
C LYS A 115 -32.58 -19.98 -0.02
N VAL A 116 -32.99 -20.97 0.78
CA VAL A 116 -32.73 -20.98 2.23
C VAL A 116 -31.68 -22.03 2.58
N VAL A 117 -30.58 -21.62 3.20
CA VAL A 117 -29.52 -22.52 3.72
C VAL A 117 -29.31 -22.18 5.19
N ASP A 118 -29.60 -23.12 6.08
CA ASP A 118 -29.61 -22.90 7.53
C ASP A 118 -30.34 -21.61 7.93
N ASN A 119 -29.67 -20.60 8.46
CA ASN A 119 -30.27 -19.30 8.83
C ASN A 119 -30.06 -18.18 7.79
N ILE A 120 -29.56 -18.53 6.60
CA ILE A 120 -29.26 -17.62 5.50
C ILE A 120 -30.30 -17.77 4.39
N VAL A 121 -30.71 -16.65 3.80
CA VAL A 121 -31.49 -16.58 2.56
C VAL A 121 -30.67 -15.89 1.48
N GLU A 122 -30.49 -16.57 0.36
CA GLU A 122 -29.82 -16.02 -0.82
C GLU A 122 -30.87 -15.63 -1.86
N PHE A 123 -30.76 -14.41 -2.39
CA PHE A 123 -31.48 -13.93 -3.57
C PHE A 123 -30.47 -13.75 -4.69
N ASN A 124 -30.53 -14.63 -5.69
CA ASN A 124 -29.58 -14.67 -6.79
C ASN A 124 -30.31 -14.36 -8.10
N VAL A 125 -29.92 -13.30 -8.82
CA VAL A 125 -30.24 -13.22 -10.25
C VAL A 125 -29.31 -14.20 -10.96
N THR A 126 -29.86 -15.28 -11.50
CA THR A 126 -29.07 -16.37 -12.12
C THR A 126 -28.88 -16.18 -13.62
N GLN A 127 -29.69 -15.33 -14.27
CA GLN A 127 -29.55 -15.00 -15.68
C GLN A 127 -30.23 -13.66 -16.00
N ILE A 128 -29.60 -12.83 -16.84
CA ILE A 128 -30.27 -11.73 -17.58
C ILE A 128 -30.05 -12.00 -19.07
N ALA A 129 -31.09 -12.46 -19.76
CA ALA A 129 -31.05 -12.79 -21.18
C ALA A 129 -31.67 -11.66 -22.02
N GLU A 130 -30.83 -11.00 -22.83
CA GLU A 130 -31.22 -9.93 -23.75
C GLU A 130 -31.51 -10.53 -25.14
N LYS A 131 -32.77 -10.86 -25.43
CA LYS A 131 -33.20 -11.53 -26.68
C LYS A 131 -33.43 -10.54 -27.85
N GLY A 132 -32.89 -9.32 -27.74
CA GLY A 132 -33.01 -8.25 -28.73
C GLY A 132 -31.99 -7.14 -28.52
N ASP A 133 -32.21 -6.01 -29.17
CA ASP A 133 -31.25 -4.89 -29.21
C ASP A 133 -31.18 -4.10 -27.90
N PHE A 134 -32.21 -4.19 -27.05
CA PHE A 134 -32.22 -3.53 -25.74
C PHE A 134 -31.13 -4.11 -24.82
N LYS A 135 -30.35 -3.22 -24.20
CA LYS A 135 -29.25 -3.57 -23.29
C LYS A 135 -29.54 -3.08 -21.87
N VAL A 136 -29.46 -3.99 -20.92
CA VAL A 136 -29.69 -3.74 -19.49
C VAL A 136 -28.43 -3.13 -18.88
N SER A 137 -28.46 -1.84 -18.58
CA SER A 137 -27.43 -1.15 -17.78
C SER A 137 -27.67 -1.32 -16.29
N THR A 138 -28.89 -1.11 -15.83
CA THR A 138 -29.26 -1.23 -14.41
C THR A 138 -30.47 -2.12 -14.20
N PHE A 139 -30.49 -2.82 -13.06
CA PHE A 139 -31.59 -3.63 -12.56
C PHE A 139 -31.87 -3.25 -11.10
N GLU A 140 -33.15 -3.14 -10.73
CA GLU A 140 -33.61 -2.78 -9.40
C GLU A 140 -35.01 -3.38 -9.18
N ILE A 141 -35.31 -3.83 -7.96
CA ILE A 141 -36.69 -4.10 -7.53
C ILE A 141 -37.06 -2.98 -6.55
N PRO A 142 -37.89 -2.00 -6.96
CA PRO A 142 -38.23 -0.85 -6.12
C PRO A 142 -39.09 -1.29 -4.92
N ASN A 143 -38.81 -0.74 -3.74
CA ASN A 143 -39.50 -1.07 -2.48
C ASN A 143 -39.52 -2.58 -2.19
N HIS A 144 -38.43 -3.29 -2.48
CA HIS A 144 -38.37 -4.75 -2.34
C HIS A 144 -38.52 -5.22 -0.88
N ASN A 145 -38.19 -4.35 0.09
CA ASN A 145 -38.37 -4.55 1.53
C ASN A 145 -37.98 -5.96 2.00
N LEU A 146 -36.82 -6.46 1.56
CA LEU A 146 -36.39 -7.83 1.80
C LEU A 146 -36.38 -8.24 3.28
N LEU A 147 -36.06 -7.31 4.18
CA LEU A 147 -36.23 -7.45 5.62
C LEU A 147 -37.06 -6.29 6.16
N SER A 148 -37.92 -6.53 7.14
CA SER A 148 -38.64 -5.49 7.86
C SER A 148 -39.04 -5.88 9.29
N VAL A 149 -39.24 -4.86 10.13
CA VAL A 149 -39.77 -4.96 11.50
C VAL A 149 -40.92 -3.97 11.68
N ARG A 150 -41.85 -4.30 12.59
CA ARG A 150 -43.03 -3.51 12.92
C ARG A 150 -42.93 -2.93 14.33
N SER A 151 -43.53 -1.77 14.57
CA SER A 151 -43.63 -1.13 15.90
C SER A 151 -44.46 -1.91 16.92
N THR A 152 -45.11 -3.00 16.51
CA THR A 152 -45.81 -3.95 17.38
C THR A 152 -44.89 -5.08 17.88
N GLN A 153 -43.69 -5.22 17.34
CA GLN A 153 -42.67 -6.13 17.86
C GLN A 153 -41.88 -5.41 18.95
N LYS A 154 -41.74 -6.03 20.12
CA LYS A 154 -40.95 -5.46 21.22
C LYS A 154 -39.47 -5.41 20.82
N GLY A 155 -38.76 -4.38 21.25
CA GLY A 155 -37.35 -4.15 20.89
C GLY A 155 -37.10 -3.79 19.41
N ALA A 156 -38.13 -3.71 18.56
CA ALA A 156 -37.99 -3.42 17.13
C ALA A 156 -37.10 -2.18 16.90
N SER A 157 -35.97 -2.36 16.21
CA SER A 157 -34.98 -1.30 15.98
C SER A 157 -34.24 -1.49 14.67
N PHE A 158 -33.64 -0.40 14.18
CA PHE A 158 -32.70 -0.38 13.06
C PHE A 158 -31.33 0.12 13.51
N ALA A 159 -30.28 -0.51 13.00
CA ALA A 159 -28.91 -0.03 13.06
C ALA A 159 -28.31 -0.02 11.65
N GLY A 160 -27.63 1.05 11.25
CA GLY A 160 -26.97 1.11 9.95
C GLY A 160 -25.88 2.15 9.88
N ALA A 161 -24.91 1.92 8.98
CA ALA A 161 -23.71 2.75 8.86
C ALA A 161 -23.60 3.39 7.48
N LYS A 162 -23.19 4.66 7.46
CA LYS A 162 -22.82 5.45 6.28
C LYS A 162 -21.33 5.76 6.33
N MET A 163 -20.69 5.98 5.19
CA MET A 163 -19.30 6.44 5.18
C MET A 163 -19.16 7.77 5.94
N PHE A 164 -18.24 7.80 6.91
CA PHE A 164 -17.95 8.97 7.72
C PHE A 164 -16.50 8.92 8.21
N THR A 165 -15.75 9.99 7.96
CA THR A 165 -14.28 10.02 8.10
C THR A 165 -13.79 11.06 9.11
N ASN A 166 -14.68 11.87 9.68
CA ASN A 166 -14.30 12.88 10.67
C ASN A 166 -14.05 12.21 12.02
N VAL A 167 -12.98 12.59 12.71
CA VAL A 167 -12.65 12.10 14.07
C VAL A 167 -13.71 12.44 15.13
N LYS A 168 -14.63 13.38 14.85
CA LYS A 168 -15.78 13.74 15.68
C LYS A 168 -17.10 13.42 14.99
N GLY A 169 -18.03 12.80 15.71
CA GLY A 169 -19.31 12.31 15.20
C GLY A 169 -19.28 10.79 15.00
N SER A 170 -20.21 10.25 14.21
CA SER A 170 -20.22 8.86 13.75
C SER A 170 -21.02 8.77 12.45
N GLY A 171 -20.68 7.78 11.60
CA GLY A 171 -21.48 7.37 10.45
C GLY A 171 -22.69 6.49 10.79
N ASP A 172 -22.83 6.08 12.06
CA ASP A 172 -23.87 5.17 12.52
C ASP A 172 -25.19 5.86 12.80
N VAL A 173 -26.28 5.13 12.56
CA VAL A 173 -27.65 5.49 12.92
C VAL A 173 -28.27 4.33 13.67
N PHE A 174 -28.68 4.57 14.92
CA PHE A 174 -29.47 3.67 15.74
C PHE A 174 -30.87 4.26 15.92
N GLU A 175 -31.92 3.54 15.52
CA GLU A 175 -33.29 4.05 15.45
C GLU A 175 -34.29 3.00 15.98
N PRO A 176 -34.70 3.11 17.26
CA PRO A 176 -35.79 2.31 17.81
C PRO A 176 -37.12 2.63 17.13
N LEU A 177 -37.86 1.58 16.76
CA LEU A 177 -39.14 1.69 16.06
C LEU A 177 -40.30 1.76 17.05
N THR A 178 -40.85 2.96 17.22
CA THR A 178 -42.07 3.21 18.00
C THR A 178 -43.26 3.53 17.09
N ALA A 179 -44.48 3.45 17.62
CA ALA A 179 -45.69 3.83 16.86
C ALA A 179 -45.70 5.32 16.45
N THR A 180 -44.94 6.18 17.13
CA THR A 180 -44.84 7.63 16.91
C THR A 180 -43.62 8.05 16.07
N VAL A 181 -42.81 7.12 15.58
CA VAL A 181 -41.62 7.44 14.78
C VAL A 181 -41.97 8.22 13.51
N LYS A 182 -41.09 9.13 13.11
CA LYS A 182 -41.28 9.94 11.90
C LYS A 182 -41.08 9.08 10.64
N LYS A 183 -42.09 9.05 9.75
CA LYS A 183 -41.95 8.38 8.45
C LYS A 183 -40.84 9.01 7.60
N ASP A 184 -40.16 8.18 6.82
CA ASP A 184 -39.20 8.61 5.81
C ASP A 184 -39.94 8.97 4.51
N SER A 185 -39.71 10.18 4.00
CA SER A 185 -40.36 10.66 2.75
C SER A 185 -39.87 9.93 1.50
N ILE A 186 -38.62 9.48 1.52
CA ILE A 186 -37.96 8.63 0.51
C ILE A 186 -37.07 7.62 1.25
N ALA A 187 -36.65 6.55 0.56
CA ALA A 187 -35.63 5.64 1.10
C ALA A 187 -34.29 6.38 1.32
N LYS A 188 -33.53 5.94 2.32
CA LYS A 188 -32.21 6.45 2.69
C LYS A 188 -31.14 5.38 2.42
N GLY A 189 -30.05 5.73 1.74
CA GLY A 189 -28.90 4.85 1.52
C GLY A 189 -28.00 4.67 2.75
N TYR A 190 -27.42 3.48 2.88
CA TYR A 190 -26.45 3.01 3.87
C TYR A 190 -25.49 1.98 3.22
N LEU A 191 -24.30 1.82 3.79
CA LEU A 191 -23.35 0.75 3.41
C LEU A 191 -23.64 -0.58 4.12
N TYR A 192 -24.24 -0.50 5.31
CA TYR A 192 -24.60 -1.61 6.19
C TYR A 192 -25.98 -1.36 6.80
N GLY A 193 -26.81 -2.40 6.92
CA GLY A 193 -28.13 -2.31 7.54
C GLY A 193 -28.48 -3.59 8.32
N ILE A 194 -28.95 -3.39 9.54
CA ILE A 194 -29.30 -4.41 10.52
C ILE A 194 -30.66 -4.04 11.12
N LEU A 195 -31.53 -5.04 11.31
CA LEU A 195 -32.76 -4.91 12.07
C LEU A 195 -32.74 -5.90 13.23
N ASN A 196 -33.39 -5.57 14.34
CA ASN A 196 -33.64 -6.52 15.42
C ASN A 196 -35.02 -6.28 16.05
N ASN A 197 -35.51 -7.29 16.76
CA ASN A 197 -36.53 -7.20 17.79
C ASN A 197 -35.98 -7.85 19.08
N ASP A 198 -36.79 -8.08 20.11
CA ASP A 198 -36.33 -8.67 21.37
C ASP A 198 -36.14 -10.20 21.35
N GLN A 199 -36.23 -10.84 20.18
CA GLN A 199 -36.08 -12.29 20.00
C GLN A 199 -35.12 -12.67 18.85
N LEU A 200 -35.01 -11.84 17.80
CA LEU A 200 -34.21 -12.08 16.62
C LEU A 200 -33.54 -10.80 16.09
N ALA A 201 -32.34 -10.94 15.53
CA ALA A 201 -31.64 -9.95 14.73
C ALA A 201 -31.44 -10.43 13.28
N ALA A 202 -31.34 -9.51 12.33
CA ALA A 202 -31.19 -9.82 10.91
C ALA A 202 -30.36 -8.75 10.18
N SER A 203 -29.55 -9.19 9.22
CA SER A 203 -28.64 -8.33 8.45
C SER A 203 -28.69 -8.64 6.95
N ILE A 204 -28.43 -7.63 6.11
CA ILE A 204 -28.47 -7.73 4.65
C ILE A 204 -27.13 -7.35 4.02
N TRP A 205 -26.65 -8.19 3.10
CA TRP A 205 -25.50 -7.93 2.23
C TRP A 205 -25.93 -7.90 0.76
N SER A 206 -25.32 -7.04 -0.06
CA SER A 206 -25.54 -6.97 -1.50
C SER A 206 -24.28 -6.55 -2.24
N ASN A 207 -24.15 -7.00 -3.50
CA ASN A 207 -23.14 -6.54 -4.45
C ASN A 207 -23.58 -5.33 -5.31
N SER A 208 -24.68 -4.66 -4.95
CA SER A 208 -25.13 -3.40 -5.57
C SER A 208 -24.06 -2.30 -5.50
N THR A 209 -24.15 -1.33 -6.42
CA THR A 209 -23.18 -0.23 -6.57
C THR A 209 -23.75 0.88 -7.44
N GLY A 210 -23.41 2.14 -7.14
CA GLY A 210 -23.81 3.30 -7.94
C GLY A 210 -22.80 3.71 -9.01
N GLU A 211 -23.24 4.53 -9.97
CA GLU A 211 -22.39 5.15 -11.01
C GLU A 211 -21.52 6.30 -10.47
N LYS A 212 -21.76 6.76 -9.23
CA LYS A 212 -21.08 7.94 -8.63
C LYS A 212 -20.52 7.74 -7.22
N ASN A 213 -21.01 6.73 -6.50
CA ASN A 213 -20.70 6.40 -5.10
C ASN A 213 -21.26 5.00 -4.78
N ASP A 214 -21.00 4.49 -3.58
CA ASP A 214 -21.61 3.25 -3.05
C ASP A 214 -22.67 3.49 -1.96
N ASP A 215 -23.06 4.74 -1.72
CA ASP A 215 -23.87 5.17 -0.56
C ASP A 215 -25.24 4.47 -0.45
N ASP A 216 -25.77 3.96 -1.57
CA ASP A 216 -27.08 3.31 -1.65
C ASP A 216 -27.01 1.76 -1.67
N ARG A 217 -25.89 1.13 -1.27
CA ARG A 217 -25.74 -0.35 -1.24
C ARG A 217 -26.90 -1.04 -0.51
N VAL A 218 -27.31 -0.49 0.63
CA VAL A 218 -28.52 -0.84 1.38
C VAL A 218 -29.43 0.38 1.47
N LEU A 219 -30.71 0.21 1.14
CA LEU A 219 -31.76 1.21 1.31
C LEU A 219 -32.59 0.90 2.56
N LYS A 220 -32.90 1.92 3.36
CA LYS A 220 -33.82 1.85 4.51
C LYS A 220 -34.98 2.83 4.35
N GLN A 221 -36.21 2.41 4.68
CA GLN A 221 -37.35 3.32 4.75
C GLN A 221 -38.30 2.98 5.92
N THR A 222 -38.69 4.02 6.66
CA THR A 222 -39.76 3.98 7.67
C THR A 222 -41.08 4.39 7.04
N THR A 223 -42.09 3.53 7.11
CA THR A 223 -43.43 3.78 6.57
C THR A 223 -44.47 3.61 7.66
N LYS A 224 -45.57 4.37 7.58
CA LYS A 224 -46.72 4.19 8.47
C LYS A 224 -47.80 3.38 7.75
N LYS A 225 -48.30 2.33 8.40
CA LYS A 225 -49.48 1.56 8.03
C LYS A 225 -50.65 1.97 8.94
N GLU A 226 -51.78 1.29 8.79
CA GLU A 226 -52.99 1.54 9.57
C GLU A 226 -52.74 1.25 11.06
N ASP A 227 -52.32 0.02 11.39
CA ASP A 227 -52.13 -0.45 12.77
C ASP A 227 -50.69 -0.35 13.31
N TYR A 228 -49.69 -0.12 12.45
CA TYR A 228 -48.28 -0.16 12.83
C TYR A 228 -47.39 0.77 11.99
N SER A 229 -46.23 1.14 12.52
CA SER A 229 -45.11 1.68 11.74
C SER A 229 -44.15 0.57 11.37
N ARG A 230 -43.56 0.60 10.17
CA ARG A 230 -42.63 -0.42 9.64
C ARG A 230 -41.32 0.23 9.24
N ILE A 231 -40.19 -0.31 9.71
CA ILE A 231 -38.89 -0.08 9.08
C ILE A 231 -38.60 -1.27 8.17
N ALA A 232 -38.26 -1.01 6.92
CA ALA A 232 -37.80 -2.02 5.98
C ALA A 232 -36.42 -1.68 5.41
N ILE A 233 -35.63 -2.71 5.10
CA ILE A 233 -34.34 -2.63 4.41
C ILE A 233 -34.26 -3.58 3.21
N TRP A 234 -33.60 -3.14 2.15
CA TRP A 234 -33.34 -3.91 0.92
C TRP A 234 -32.09 -3.34 0.22
N ASN A 235 -31.69 -3.90 -0.93
CA ASN A 235 -30.53 -3.41 -1.69
C ASN A 235 -30.85 -2.18 -2.56
N GLY A 236 -29.82 -1.40 -2.90
CA GLY A 236 -29.89 -0.40 -3.98
C GLY A 236 -29.86 -1.01 -5.38
N SER A 237 -29.83 -0.14 -6.40
CA SER A 237 -29.74 -0.56 -7.80
C SER A 237 -28.43 -1.33 -8.09
N TRP A 238 -28.51 -2.34 -8.95
CA TRP A 238 -27.35 -3.02 -9.49
C TRP A 238 -27.00 -2.51 -10.88
N ILE A 239 -25.72 -2.24 -11.10
CA ILE A 239 -25.16 -1.99 -12.42
C ILE A 239 -24.77 -3.33 -13.04
N TYR A 240 -25.56 -3.78 -14.02
CA TYR A 240 -25.23 -4.94 -14.84
C TYR A 240 -24.34 -4.56 -16.03
N ARG A 241 -24.41 -3.31 -16.52
CA ARG A 241 -23.54 -2.78 -17.56
C ARG A 241 -23.39 -1.26 -17.40
N ALA A 242 -22.27 -0.84 -16.81
CA ALA A 242 -21.96 0.57 -16.59
C ALA A 242 -21.85 1.35 -17.92
N LYS A 243 -22.05 2.68 -17.86
CA LYS A 243 -21.85 3.55 -19.03
C LYS A 243 -20.47 3.32 -19.66
N GLY A 244 -20.45 2.93 -20.94
CA GLY A 244 -19.23 2.66 -21.72
C GLY A 244 -18.84 1.17 -21.80
N MET A 245 -19.34 0.31 -20.92
CA MET A 245 -19.05 -1.13 -20.95
C MET A 245 -19.78 -1.84 -22.11
N LYS A 246 -19.07 -2.73 -22.79
CA LYS A 246 -19.64 -3.64 -23.82
C LYS A 246 -20.16 -4.93 -23.18
N THR A 247 -19.34 -5.56 -22.34
CA THR A 247 -19.68 -6.78 -21.60
C THR A 247 -20.41 -6.44 -20.30
N PRO A 248 -21.32 -7.30 -19.81
CA PRO A 248 -21.89 -7.14 -18.48
C PRO A 248 -20.90 -7.43 -17.35
N ASP A 249 -21.26 -6.97 -16.17
CA ASP A 249 -20.60 -7.21 -14.88
C ASP A 249 -21.21 -8.41 -14.12
N PRO A 250 -20.65 -8.81 -12.96
CA PRO A 250 -21.20 -9.89 -12.14
C PRO A 250 -22.68 -9.70 -11.82
N LEU A 251 -23.43 -10.80 -11.80
CA LEU A 251 -24.88 -10.78 -11.65
C LEU A 251 -25.32 -10.27 -10.25
N PRO A 252 -26.50 -9.64 -10.15
CA PRO A 252 -27.10 -9.23 -8.89
C PRO A 252 -27.23 -10.33 -7.84
N VAL A 253 -26.76 -10.07 -6.62
CA VAL A 253 -26.93 -10.94 -5.45
C VAL A 253 -27.33 -10.11 -4.21
N VAL A 254 -28.23 -10.67 -3.41
CA VAL A 254 -28.46 -10.29 -2.01
C VAL A 254 -28.31 -11.52 -1.13
N LYS A 255 -27.80 -11.33 0.08
CA LYS A 255 -27.88 -12.31 1.17
C LYS A 255 -28.51 -11.68 2.39
N VAL A 256 -29.36 -12.43 3.06
CA VAL A 256 -30.00 -12.11 4.33
C VAL A 256 -29.60 -13.19 5.32
N VAL A 257 -29.23 -12.81 6.55
CA VAL A 257 -28.99 -13.75 7.65
C VAL A 257 -29.84 -13.35 8.84
N ILE A 258 -30.40 -14.34 9.54
CA ILE A 258 -31.22 -14.14 10.75
C ILE A 258 -30.58 -14.92 11.90
N THR A 259 -30.62 -14.37 13.11
CA THR A 259 -30.07 -15.00 14.31
C THR A 259 -30.91 -14.65 15.53
N ASN A 260 -30.83 -15.50 16.56
CA ASN A 260 -31.12 -15.15 17.95
C ASN A 260 -29.84 -14.61 18.62
N ASP A 261 -29.86 -14.45 19.96
CA ASP A 261 -28.68 -14.23 20.81
C ASP A 261 -27.54 -15.20 20.41
N ILE A 262 -26.42 -14.64 19.97
CA ILE A 262 -25.22 -15.38 19.54
C ILE A 262 -23.95 -14.96 20.30
N ASN A 263 -23.98 -13.82 21.01
CA ASN A 263 -22.90 -13.36 21.90
C ASN A 263 -23.05 -13.87 23.36
N ASN A 264 -24.20 -14.48 23.69
CA ASN A 264 -24.62 -14.98 25.01
C ASN A 264 -24.78 -13.88 26.08
N ASP A 265 -25.11 -12.65 25.69
CA ASP A 265 -25.33 -11.52 26.61
C ASP A 265 -26.78 -11.48 27.18
N LYS A 266 -27.68 -12.36 26.70
CA LYS A 266 -29.10 -12.48 27.05
C LYS A 266 -29.99 -11.36 26.51
N LYS A 267 -29.52 -10.59 25.53
CA LYS A 267 -30.30 -9.64 24.74
C LYS A 267 -30.33 -10.13 23.28
N VAL A 268 -31.09 -9.44 22.45
CA VAL A 268 -30.98 -9.57 20.99
C VAL A 268 -30.97 -8.18 20.39
N ASP A 269 -29.83 -7.78 19.83
CA ASP A 269 -29.64 -6.42 19.31
C ASP A 269 -28.89 -6.40 17.96
N TRP A 270 -28.35 -5.24 17.58
CA TRP A 270 -27.63 -5.07 16.33
C TRP A 270 -26.29 -5.84 16.32
N GLN A 271 -25.69 -6.14 17.48
CA GLN A 271 -24.42 -6.85 17.63
C GLN A 271 -24.57 -8.31 17.22
N ASP A 272 -25.67 -8.97 17.58
CA ASP A 272 -25.98 -10.32 17.08
C ASP A 272 -26.09 -10.33 15.56
N GLY A 273 -26.85 -9.37 15.01
CA GLY A 273 -26.95 -9.16 13.58
C GLY A 273 -25.59 -8.91 12.91
N ALA A 274 -24.71 -8.15 13.56
CA ALA A 274 -23.36 -7.84 13.08
C ALA A 274 -22.40 -9.05 13.16
N ILE A 275 -22.53 -9.92 14.17
CA ILE A 275 -21.81 -11.20 14.25
C ILE A 275 -22.29 -12.12 13.12
N ALA A 276 -23.60 -12.31 12.99
CA ALA A 276 -24.19 -13.17 11.97
C ALA A 276 -23.87 -12.67 10.55
N PHE A 277 -23.83 -11.36 10.32
CA PHE A 277 -23.48 -10.74 9.04
C PHE A 277 -22.11 -11.19 8.50
N ARG A 278 -21.14 -11.52 9.37
CA ARG A 278 -19.82 -12.04 8.97
C ARG A 278 -19.90 -13.31 8.11
N SER A 279 -20.98 -14.10 8.23
CA SER A 279 -21.21 -15.31 7.43
C SER A 279 -21.65 -15.06 5.98
N ILE A 280 -22.20 -13.87 5.69
CA ILE A 280 -22.76 -13.52 4.37
C ILE A 280 -22.01 -12.40 3.64
N MET A 281 -21.17 -11.63 4.35
CA MET A 281 -20.50 -10.47 3.80
C MET A 281 -19.37 -10.80 2.81
N ASN A 282 -19.06 -9.85 1.92
CA ASN A 282 -17.80 -9.87 1.17
C ASN A 282 -16.61 -9.73 2.13
N ASN A 283 -15.53 -10.45 1.85
CA ASN A 283 -14.26 -10.36 2.55
C ASN A 283 -13.21 -9.90 1.53
N PRO A 284 -12.55 -8.74 1.75
CA PRO A 284 -11.45 -8.29 0.90
C PRO A 284 -10.32 -9.32 0.80
N LEU A 285 -9.71 -9.43 -0.38
CA LEU A 285 -8.57 -10.33 -0.59
C LEU A 285 -7.41 -9.92 0.33
N GLY A 286 -6.83 -10.88 1.07
CA GLY A 286 -5.71 -10.64 1.96
C GLY A 286 -6.07 -10.07 3.34
N SER A 287 -7.36 -9.86 3.63
CA SER A 287 -7.82 -9.40 4.95
C SER A 287 -7.37 -10.32 6.10
N GLU A 288 -7.15 -11.60 5.83
CA GLU A 288 -6.61 -12.59 6.77
C GLU A 288 -5.15 -12.32 7.20
N LYS A 289 -4.40 -11.52 6.43
CA LYS A 289 -3.00 -11.18 6.72
C LYS A 289 -2.87 -9.97 7.64
N ILE A 290 -3.84 -9.06 7.62
CA ILE A 290 -3.80 -7.78 8.34
C ILE A 290 -3.41 -7.90 9.83
N PRO A 291 -3.92 -8.86 10.62
CA PRO A 291 -3.51 -9.01 12.02
C PRO A 291 -2.01 -9.31 12.22
N ASN A 292 -1.35 -9.90 11.21
CA ASN A 292 0.08 -10.26 11.28
C ASN A 292 1.01 -9.20 10.67
N LEU A 293 0.49 -8.24 9.90
CA LEU A 293 1.26 -7.14 9.30
C LEU A 293 1.38 -6.00 10.31
N VAL A 294 2.34 -6.12 11.22
CA VAL A 294 2.53 -5.19 12.34
C VAL A 294 3.33 -3.95 11.93
N VAL A 295 4.44 -4.14 11.21
CA VAL A 295 5.33 -3.03 10.83
C VAL A 295 4.85 -2.41 9.52
N GLN A 296 4.64 -1.10 9.50
CA GLN A 296 4.13 -0.37 8.33
C GLN A 296 5.15 0.71 7.92
N ARG A 297 5.59 0.71 6.65
CA ARG A 297 6.55 1.72 6.15
C ARG A 297 6.54 1.95 4.64
N ILE A 298 7.00 3.12 4.22
CA ILE A 298 7.27 3.50 2.84
C ILE A 298 8.78 3.77 2.62
N PRO A 299 9.48 2.89 1.89
CA PRO A 299 10.66 3.28 1.12
C PRO A 299 10.27 4.11 -0.09
N MET A 300 10.82 5.33 -0.15
CA MET A 300 10.53 6.30 -1.21
C MET A 300 11.74 6.48 -2.14
N ASN A 301 11.50 6.51 -3.45
CA ASN A 301 12.42 7.06 -4.45
C ASN A 301 11.74 8.22 -5.18
N PHE A 302 12.52 9.22 -5.59
CA PHE A 302 12.01 10.45 -6.21
C PHE A 302 13.06 11.09 -7.12
N ALA A 303 12.64 11.85 -8.13
CA ALA A 303 13.47 12.75 -8.94
C ALA A 303 14.82 12.16 -9.43
N SER A 304 14.79 10.95 -10.00
CA SER A 304 15.96 10.20 -10.50
C SER A 304 16.96 9.74 -9.42
N GLN A 305 16.81 10.15 -8.16
CA GLN A 305 17.82 10.04 -7.10
C GLN A 305 18.14 8.61 -6.65
N ALA A 306 17.26 7.64 -6.90
CA ALA A 306 17.39 6.24 -6.46
C ALA A 306 17.90 6.10 -5.01
N THR A 307 17.28 6.84 -4.08
CA THR A 307 17.67 6.92 -2.66
C THR A 307 17.47 5.61 -1.91
N ASN A 308 16.51 4.80 -2.34
CA ASN A 308 16.18 3.48 -1.80
C ASN A 308 16.13 2.44 -2.94
N PRO A 309 17.28 2.01 -3.50
CA PRO A 309 17.32 0.92 -4.47
C PRO A 309 16.76 -0.37 -3.87
N PHE A 310 16.17 -1.24 -4.70
CA PHE A 310 15.45 -2.44 -4.20
C PHE A 310 16.32 -3.36 -3.33
N THR A 311 17.63 -3.38 -3.56
CA THR A 311 18.60 -4.15 -2.76
C THR A 311 18.86 -3.55 -1.38
N LYS A 312 18.85 -2.21 -1.23
CA LYS A 312 18.91 -1.52 0.07
C LYS A 312 17.66 -1.83 0.90
N THR A 313 16.48 -1.71 0.30
CA THR A 313 15.20 -2.06 0.95
C THR A 313 15.14 -3.53 1.40
N LEU A 314 15.82 -4.45 0.70
CA LEU A 314 15.92 -5.85 1.14
C LEU A 314 16.76 -6.01 2.42
N ASP A 315 17.79 -5.19 2.60
CA ASP A 315 18.58 -5.17 3.83
C ASP A 315 17.82 -4.47 4.97
N GLU A 316 17.18 -3.33 4.75
CA GLU A 316 16.32 -2.71 5.78
C GLU A 316 15.17 -3.63 6.22
N THR A 317 14.64 -4.45 5.31
CA THR A 317 13.68 -5.52 5.63
C THR A 317 14.25 -6.59 6.59
N LYS A 318 15.55 -6.92 6.48
CA LYS A 318 16.25 -7.85 7.40
C LYS A 318 16.49 -7.22 8.77
N ARG A 319 16.80 -5.91 8.82
CA ARG A 319 16.97 -5.18 10.10
C ARG A 319 15.68 -5.12 10.90
N ILE A 320 14.56 -4.81 10.24
CA ILE A 320 13.23 -4.88 10.86
C ILE A 320 12.94 -6.30 11.34
N PHE A 321 13.24 -7.33 10.54
CA PHE A 321 13.07 -8.72 10.97
C PHE A 321 13.91 -9.08 12.21
N LEU A 322 15.15 -8.60 12.30
CA LEU A 322 16.00 -8.79 13.49
C LEU A 322 15.42 -8.11 14.73
N ASN A 323 15.10 -6.81 14.64
CA ASN A 323 14.65 -6.00 15.78
C ASN A 323 13.21 -6.27 16.22
N THR A 324 12.38 -6.80 15.32
CA THR A 324 11.03 -7.25 15.68
C THR A 324 10.95 -8.73 16.03
N ASP A 325 12.06 -9.47 15.93
CA ASP A 325 12.08 -10.92 16.04
C ASP A 325 11.14 -11.63 15.04
N GLY A 326 11.00 -11.04 13.85
CA GLY A 326 10.19 -11.56 12.75
C GLY A 326 8.69 -11.30 12.85
N LEU A 327 8.27 -10.12 13.32
CA LEU A 327 6.90 -9.65 13.06
C LEU A 327 6.69 -9.44 11.55
N GLY A 328 5.43 -9.54 11.09
CA GLY A 328 5.11 -9.31 9.69
C GLY A 328 5.19 -7.83 9.32
N GLN A 329 5.59 -7.55 8.08
CA GLN A 329 5.86 -6.21 7.57
C GLN A 329 5.01 -5.91 6.33
N TYR A 330 4.43 -4.71 6.27
CA TYR A 330 3.70 -4.16 5.14
C TYR A 330 4.48 -2.98 4.56
N VAL A 331 4.88 -3.11 3.29
CA VAL A 331 5.90 -2.24 2.69
C VAL A 331 5.42 -1.69 1.35
N ILE A 332 5.25 -0.37 1.26
CA ILE A 332 4.83 0.32 0.03
C ILE A 332 6.07 0.87 -0.66
N LEU A 333 6.42 0.32 -1.82
CA LEU A 333 7.47 0.85 -2.69
C LEU A 333 6.93 2.09 -3.42
N LYS A 334 7.09 3.28 -2.81
CA LYS A 334 6.65 4.56 -3.37
C LYS A 334 7.74 5.08 -4.31
N GLY A 335 7.41 5.22 -5.60
CA GLY A 335 8.41 5.49 -6.63
C GLY A 335 9.24 4.30 -7.08
N TYR A 336 8.66 3.09 -7.07
CA TYR A 336 9.26 1.90 -7.67
C TYR A 336 9.42 1.99 -9.20
N GLY A 337 8.64 2.84 -9.87
CA GLY A 337 8.59 2.96 -11.33
C GLY A 337 9.29 4.21 -11.82
N SER A 338 9.78 4.17 -13.06
CA SER A 338 10.47 5.29 -13.74
C SER A 338 11.49 6.00 -12.81
N GLU A 339 11.49 7.32 -12.78
CA GLU A 339 12.42 8.15 -12.01
C GLU A 339 12.03 8.32 -10.53
N GLY A 340 10.87 7.82 -10.13
CA GLY A 340 10.41 7.83 -8.74
C GLY A 340 8.91 8.03 -8.58
N HIS A 341 8.52 8.51 -7.39
CA HIS A 341 7.13 8.88 -7.08
C HIS A 341 6.75 10.09 -7.94
N ASP A 342 5.53 10.07 -8.48
CA ASP A 342 5.00 11.14 -9.32
C ASP A 342 5.79 11.38 -10.62
N SER A 343 6.45 10.32 -11.10
CA SER A 343 6.96 10.17 -12.47
C SER A 343 6.15 9.11 -13.23
N LYS A 344 5.89 9.38 -14.51
CA LYS A 344 5.44 8.44 -15.55
C LYS A 344 4.18 7.64 -15.26
N HIS A 345 3.34 8.13 -14.36
CA HIS A 345 2.00 7.58 -14.15
C HIS A 345 1.17 7.70 -15.46
N PRO A 346 0.38 6.69 -15.86
CA PRO A 346 0.07 5.42 -15.18
C PRO A 346 0.80 4.19 -15.76
N ASP A 347 2.08 4.28 -16.17
CA ASP A 347 2.85 3.15 -16.74
C ASP A 347 3.28 2.14 -15.67
N TYR A 348 2.35 1.39 -15.08
CA TYR A 348 2.64 0.48 -13.96
C TYR A 348 3.68 -0.62 -14.28
N GLY A 349 3.94 -0.89 -15.56
CA GLY A 349 4.96 -1.85 -15.98
C GLY A 349 6.39 -1.28 -16.05
N ASP A 350 6.61 0.04 -15.99
CA ASP A 350 7.94 0.62 -16.16
C ASP A 350 8.69 0.71 -14.83
N ILE A 351 9.28 -0.42 -14.41
CA ILE A 351 9.98 -0.54 -13.13
C ILE A 351 11.33 0.19 -13.20
N GLY A 352 11.55 1.10 -12.25
CA GLY A 352 12.62 2.09 -12.27
C GLY A 352 14.00 1.50 -12.45
N LYS A 353 14.67 1.87 -13.53
CA LYS A 353 15.98 1.33 -13.95
C LYS A 353 17.08 1.73 -12.97
N ARG A 354 17.08 2.99 -12.52
CA ARG A 354 18.06 3.57 -11.58
C ARG A 354 17.96 2.94 -10.19
N GLN A 355 16.82 2.37 -9.82
CA GLN A 355 16.52 1.68 -8.56
C GLN A 355 16.91 0.19 -8.59
N GLY A 356 17.18 -0.37 -9.78
CA GLY A 356 17.57 -1.79 -10.01
C GLY A 356 16.71 -2.54 -11.03
N GLY A 357 15.59 -1.95 -11.48
CA GLY A 357 14.68 -2.54 -12.46
C GLY A 357 13.93 -3.80 -11.98
N ALA A 358 13.19 -4.40 -12.91
CA ALA A 358 12.28 -5.53 -12.63
C ALA A 358 12.95 -6.72 -11.92
N LYS A 359 14.20 -7.05 -12.28
CA LYS A 359 14.93 -8.19 -11.72
C LYS A 359 15.19 -8.02 -10.22
N ASP A 360 15.68 -6.85 -9.81
CA ASP A 360 16.03 -6.59 -8.41
C ASP A 360 14.77 -6.36 -7.57
N MET A 361 13.70 -5.82 -8.17
CA MET A 361 12.39 -5.70 -7.54
C MET A 361 11.71 -7.06 -7.30
N GLU A 362 11.74 -7.98 -8.27
CA GLU A 362 11.25 -9.36 -8.08
C GLU A 362 12.10 -10.12 -7.07
N MET A 363 13.42 -9.90 -7.07
CA MET A 363 14.29 -10.44 -6.01
C MET A 363 13.89 -9.91 -4.63
N LEU A 364 13.70 -8.60 -4.47
CA LEU A 364 13.22 -7.99 -3.23
C LEU A 364 11.90 -8.64 -2.78
N CYS A 365 10.88 -8.65 -3.64
CA CYS A 365 9.55 -9.21 -3.33
C CYS A 365 9.63 -10.69 -2.93
N LYS A 366 10.44 -11.49 -3.64
CA LYS A 366 10.60 -12.92 -3.39
C LYS A 366 11.37 -13.23 -2.11
N GLN A 367 12.41 -12.46 -1.80
CA GLN A 367 13.23 -12.67 -0.60
C GLN A 367 12.55 -12.12 0.65
N ALA A 368 11.82 -11.00 0.54
CA ALA A 368 11.04 -10.39 1.61
C ALA A 368 10.11 -11.38 2.34
N ILE A 369 9.53 -12.34 1.61
CA ILE A 369 8.68 -13.40 2.17
C ILE A 369 9.38 -14.21 3.27
N LYS A 370 10.70 -14.45 3.17
CA LYS A 370 11.48 -15.15 4.20
C LYS A 370 11.61 -14.36 5.51
N TYR A 371 11.43 -13.05 5.44
CA TYR A 371 11.54 -12.09 6.53
C TYR A 371 10.16 -11.57 6.96
N ASN A 372 9.10 -12.34 6.67
CA ASN A 372 7.68 -12.04 6.93
C ASN A 372 7.20 -10.70 6.33
N ALA A 373 7.88 -10.20 5.31
CA ALA A 373 7.59 -8.93 4.69
C ALA A 373 6.82 -9.08 3.38
N LEU A 374 5.82 -8.22 3.22
CA LEU A 374 4.87 -8.20 2.12
C LEU A 374 5.05 -6.89 1.35
N MET A 375 5.58 -7.02 0.14
CA MET A 375 5.90 -5.89 -0.73
C MET A 375 4.71 -5.55 -1.65
N GLY A 376 4.42 -4.26 -1.79
CA GLY A 376 3.45 -3.72 -2.74
C GLY A 376 3.97 -2.43 -3.35
N VAL A 377 3.27 -1.92 -4.37
CA VAL A 377 3.66 -0.69 -5.07
C VAL A 377 2.61 0.39 -4.99
N HIS A 378 3.06 1.64 -4.96
CA HIS A 378 2.25 2.82 -5.23
C HIS A 378 1.91 2.92 -6.72
N ILE A 379 0.64 3.09 -7.07
CA ILE A 379 0.19 3.47 -8.41
C ILE A 379 -0.77 4.65 -8.33
N ASN A 380 -0.84 5.43 -9.41
CA ASN A 380 -1.83 6.48 -9.60
C ASN A 380 -2.62 6.16 -10.88
N GLY A 381 -3.95 6.14 -10.77
CA GLY A 381 -4.88 5.97 -11.90
C GLY A 381 -5.79 7.17 -12.14
N THR A 382 -5.48 8.30 -11.51
CA THR A 382 -6.26 9.56 -11.54
C THR A 382 -5.62 10.61 -12.43
N GLU A 383 -4.30 10.69 -12.49
CA GLU A 383 -3.56 11.63 -13.35
C GLU A 383 -2.36 10.97 -14.05
N SER A 384 -1.89 11.63 -15.11
CA SER A 384 -0.80 11.15 -15.97
C SER A 384 0.12 12.30 -16.37
N TYR A 385 1.41 12.02 -16.50
CA TYR A 385 2.44 12.97 -16.95
C TYR A 385 2.74 12.77 -18.44
N PRO A 386 3.09 13.82 -19.20
CA PRO A 386 3.40 13.74 -20.63
C PRO A 386 4.43 12.66 -21.00
N GLU A 387 5.42 12.40 -20.15
CA GLU A 387 6.46 11.36 -20.30
C GLU A 387 5.94 9.92 -20.28
N ALA A 388 4.70 9.67 -19.82
CA ALA A 388 4.15 8.31 -19.78
C ALA A 388 3.80 7.79 -21.17
N THR A 389 4.20 6.56 -21.48
CA THR A 389 3.91 5.89 -22.76
C THR A 389 2.40 5.71 -22.98
N ALA A 390 1.63 5.57 -21.90
CA ALA A 390 0.18 5.53 -21.94
C ALA A 390 -0.49 6.91 -22.12
N PHE A 391 0.26 8.02 -22.09
CA PHE A 391 -0.28 9.38 -22.22
C PHE A 391 -0.77 9.64 -23.65
N ASP A 392 -2.07 9.83 -23.83
CA ASP A 392 -2.64 10.28 -25.09
C ASP A 392 -3.93 11.12 -24.90
N ASP A 393 -4.32 11.86 -25.93
CA ASP A 393 -5.53 12.71 -25.97
C ASP A 393 -6.86 11.94 -25.76
N SER A 394 -6.85 10.59 -25.70
CA SER A 394 -8.01 9.74 -25.34
C SER A 394 -8.01 9.34 -23.86
N LEU A 395 -6.82 9.08 -23.29
CA LEU A 395 -6.65 8.75 -21.88
C LEU A 395 -6.84 9.98 -20.99
N VAL A 396 -6.20 11.11 -21.33
CA VAL A 396 -6.18 12.31 -20.49
C VAL A 396 -7.08 13.42 -21.03
N ASN A 397 -7.49 14.33 -20.15
CA ASN A 397 -8.05 15.61 -20.56
C ASN A 397 -7.02 16.74 -20.41
N LYS A 398 -6.41 17.16 -21.53
CA LYS A 398 -5.38 18.23 -21.55
C LYS A 398 -5.82 19.60 -21.03
N THR A 399 -7.12 19.87 -20.85
CA THR A 399 -7.60 21.11 -20.20
C THR A 399 -7.84 20.97 -18.70
N LYS A 400 -7.63 19.76 -18.14
CA LYS A 400 -7.72 19.47 -16.71
C LYS A 400 -6.35 19.08 -16.17
N LYS A 401 -5.56 20.09 -15.80
CA LYS A 401 -4.32 19.89 -15.01
C LYS A 401 -4.62 19.18 -13.69
N GLY A 402 -3.73 18.29 -13.27
CA GLY A 402 -3.72 17.63 -11.96
C GLY A 402 -2.67 18.26 -11.03
N TRP A 403 -1.91 17.42 -10.33
CA TRP A 403 -0.70 17.81 -9.60
C TRP A 403 0.39 18.37 -10.54
N ASP A 404 1.19 19.31 -10.05
CA ASP A 404 2.21 20.07 -10.81
C ASP A 404 3.47 20.20 -9.92
N TRP A 405 4.52 19.41 -10.20
CA TRP A 405 5.72 19.33 -9.32
C TRP A 405 7.05 19.03 -10.05
N LEU A 406 7.26 17.80 -10.52
CA LEU A 406 8.34 17.50 -11.48
C LEU A 406 7.91 17.94 -12.87
N ASP A 407 6.65 17.63 -13.19
CA ASP A 407 5.96 17.97 -14.42
C ASP A 407 4.48 18.24 -14.14
N PRO A 408 3.81 19.02 -15.01
CA PRO A 408 2.35 19.18 -14.97
C PRO A 408 1.66 17.89 -15.41
N SER A 409 0.88 17.30 -14.51
CA SER A 409 0.02 16.17 -14.82
C SER A 409 -1.34 16.58 -15.38
N TYR A 410 -2.06 15.62 -15.95
CA TYR A 410 -3.41 15.80 -16.48
C TYR A 410 -4.35 14.66 -16.05
N TYR A 411 -5.59 15.00 -15.71
CA TYR A 411 -6.56 14.03 -15.20
C TYR A 411 -6.92 12.95 -16.24
N ILE A 412 -6.78 11.69 -15.83
CA ILE A 412 -7.17 10.49 -16.56
C ILE A 412 -8.70 10.35 -16.60
N ASN A 413 -9.22 9.97 -17.75
CA ASN A 413 -10.58 9.50 -17.93
C ASN A 413 -10.72 8.04 -17.42
N LYS A 414 -10.84 7.89 -16.10
CA LYS A 414 -10.89 6.58 -15.40
C LYS A 414 -11.92 5.60 -15.98
N ARG A 415 -13.06 6.12 -16.43
CA ARG A 415 -14.11 5.33 -17.08
C ARG A 415 -13.63 4.79 -18.42
N TYR A 416 -13.01 5.61 -19.25
CA TYR A 416 -12.43 5.14 -20.51
C TYR A 416 -11.31 4.11 -20.24
N ASP A 417 -10.40 4.39 -19.33
CA ASP A 417 -9.27 3.50 -19.00
C ASP A 417 -9.73 2.11 -18.46
N GLY A 418 -10.81 2.09 -17.67
CA GLY A 418 -11.43 0.86 -17.16
C GLY A 418 -12.33 0.11 -18.15
N THR A 419 -12.89 0.79 -19.15
CA THR A 419 -13.76 0.18 -20.18
C THR A 419 -13.03 -0.21 -21.47
N SER A 420 -11.88 0.42 -21.76
CA SER A 420 -10.97 0.06 -22.86
C SER A 420 -10.16 -1.20 -22.59
N ASN A 421 -10.04 -1.62 -21.32
CA ASN A 421 -9.13 -2.66 -20.82
C ASN A 421 -7.65 -2.24 -20.78
N ASN A 422 -7.30 -1.00 -21.12
CA ASN A 422 -5.91 -0.52 -21.10
C ASN A 422 -5.30 -0.59 -19.69
N ARG A 423 -6.05 -0.18 -18.66
CA ARG A 423 -5.61 -0.27 -17.25
C ARG A 423 -5.23 -1.70 -16.85
N MET A 424 -6.06 -2.67 -17.23
CA MET A 424 -5.84 -4.08 -16.93
C MET A 424 -4.58 -4.62 -17.62
N LEU A 425 -4.26 -4.17 -18.83
CA LEU A 425 -3.02 -4.52 -19.51
C LEU A 425 -1.78 -3.95 -18.79
N ARG A 426 -1.83 -2.69 -18.31
CA ARG A 426 -0.74 -2.10 -17.52
C ARG A 426 -0.55 -2.81 -16.18
N LEU A 427 -1.64 -3.15 -15.48
CA LEU A 427 -1.61 -3.94 -14.24
C LEU A 427 -1.04 -5.36 -14.47
N LYS A 428 -1.38 -6.00 -15.59
CA LYS A 428 -0.82 -7.30 -15.97
C LYS A 428 0.67 -7.20 -16.27
N SER A 429 1.12 -6.17 -16.99
CA SER A 429 2.55 -5.94 -17.30
C SER A 429 3.41 -5.86 -16.04
N LEU A 430 2.93 -5.16 -15.01
CA LEU A 430 3.55 -5.14 -13.68
C LEU A 430 3.64 -6.55 -13.07
N LYS A 431 2.51 -7.29 -13.03
CA LYS A 431 2.45 -8.61 -12.38
C LYS A 431 3.23 -9.69 -13.12
N ASP A 432 3.35 -9.59 -14.45
CA ASP A 432 4.17 -10.49 -15.26
C ASP A 432 5.68 -10.29 -14.98
N GLN A 433 6.10 -9.05 -14.73
CA GLN A 433 7.50 -8.71 -14.42
C GLN A 433 7.87 -8.96 -12.95
N VAL A 434 6.91 -8.83 -12.03
CA VAL A 434 7.10 -9.07 -10.59
C VAL A 434 6.05 -10.07 -10.06
N PRO A 435 6.15 -11.36 -10.40
CA PRO A 435 5.20 -12.38 -9.95
C PRO A 435 5.07 -12.48 -8.43
N SER A 436 6.12 -12.15 -7.66
CA SER A 436 6.10 -12.18 -6.18
C SER A 436 5.47 -10.94 -5.54
N LEU A 437 5.02 -9.94 -6.31
CA LEU A 437 4.32 -8.75 -5.79
C LEU A 437 3.06 -9.13 -5.00
N GLY A 438 2.88 -8.54 -3.82
CA GLY A 438 1.79 -8.85 -2.90
C GLY A 438 0.53 -7.98 -3.05
N PHE A 439 0.69 -6.67 -3.19
CA PHE A 439 -0.44 -5.72 -3.22
C PHE A 439 -0.21 -4.49 -4.10
N ILE A 440 -1.29 -3.76 -4.34
CA ILE A 440 -1.32 -2.44 -4.96
C ILE A 440 -1.83 -1.42 -3.94
N TYR A 441 -1.09 -0.33 -3.78
CA TYR A 441 -1.55 0.91 -3.15
C TYR A 441 -1.99 1.88 -4.25
N CYS A 442 -3.29 2.17 -4.33
CA CYS A 442 -3.83 3.14 -5.28
C CYS A 442 -3.96 4.52 -4.61
N ASP A 443 -3.17 5.49 -5.06
CA ASP A 443 -3.21 6.87 -4.61
C ASP A 443 -4.37 7.64 -5.26
N VAL A 444 -4.81 8.73 -4.62
CA VAL A 444 -5.69 9.79 -5.18
C VAL A 444 -6.93 9.34 -5.96
N TRP A 445 -7.59 8.23 -5.61
CA TRP A 445 -8.63 7.64 -6.47
C TRP A 445 -9.99 8.39 -6.52
N TYR A 446 -10.46 9.07 -5.46
CA TYR A 446 -11.61 10.00 -5.43
C TYR A 446 -13.00 9.58 -6.00
N ASP A 447 -13.21 8.34 -6.44
CA ASP A 447 -14.47 7.86 -7.05
C ASP A 447 -15.47 7.24 -6.03
N LYS A 448 -15.18 7.34 -4.73
CA LYS A 448 -16.11 7.14 -3.58
C LYS A 448 -16.81 5.78 -3.56
N GLY A 449 -16.08 4.71 -3.85
CA GLY A 449 -16.59 3.35 -3.87
C GLY A 449 -17.53 3.02 -5.04
N SER A 450 -17.68 3.93 -6.01
CA SER A 450 -18.55 3.75 -7.18
C SER A 450 -18.14 2.55 -8.05
N TRP A 451 -18.89 2.33 -9.13
CA TRP A 451 -18.57 1.30 -10.11
C TRP A 451 -17.11 1.31 -10.58
N ASP A 452 -16.50 2.48 -10.81
CA ASP A 452 -15.10 2.58 -11.25
C ASP A 452 -14.13 2.05 -10.18
N SER A 453 -14.37 2.38 -8.91
CA SER A 453 -13.64 1.83 -7.76
C SER A 453 -13.80 0.31 -7.65
N LYS A 454 -15.02 -0.23 -7.77
CA LYS A 454 -15.23 -1.69 -7.75
C LYS A 454 -14.64 -2.38 -8.98
N LYS A 455 -14.60 -1.73 -10.14
CA LYS A 455 -13.98 -2.26 -11.36
C LYS A 455 -12.46 -2.37 -11.17
N LEU A 456 -11.81 -1.33 -10.64
CA LEU A 456 -10.39 -1.38 -10.27
C LEU A 456 -10.10 -2.47 -9.23
N GLY A 457 -10.94 -2.60 -8.20
CA GLY A 457 -10.84 -3.68 -7.21
C GLY A 457 -10.91 -5.08 -7.86
N ARG A 458 -11.87 -5.32 -8.77
CA ARG A 458 -11.96 -6.57 -9.54
C ARG A 458 -10.73 -6.83 -10.42
N GLU A 459 -10.19 -5.80 -11.06
CA GLU A 459 -8.98 -5.91 -11.91
C GLU A 459 -7.76 -6.34 -11.08
N ILE A 460 -7.49 -5.66 -9.96
CA ILE A 460 -6.37 -5.94 -9.06
C ILE A 460 -6.53 -7.33 -8.41
N HIS A 461 -7.71 -7.64 -7.88
CA HIS A 461 -7.99 -8.96 -7.28
C HIS A 461 -7.87 -10.11 -8.30
N SER A 462 -8.16 -9.88 -9.59
CA SER A 462 -7.99 -10.91 -10.63
C SER A 462 -6.53 -11.32 -10.88
N LEU A 463 -5.57 -10.50 -10.45
CA LEU A 463 -4.13 -10.77 -10.49
C LEU A 463 -3.59 -11.39 -9.18
N GLY A 464 -4.47 -11.69 -8.21
CA GLY A 464 -4.09 -12.19 -6.89
C GLY A 464 -3.42 -11.15 -5.98
N LEU A 465 -3.51 -9.87 -6.35
CA LEU A 465 -2.96 -8.75 -5.59
C LEU A 465 -4.01 -8.19 -4.63
N MET A 466 -3.64 -7.84 -3.40
CA MET A 466 -4.55 -7.13 -2.48
C MET A 466 -4.67 -5.66 -2.89
N LEU A 467 -5.77 -5.01 -2.53
CA LEU A 467 -5.95 -3.56 -2.70
C LEU A 467 -5.78 -2.81 -1.38
N THR A 468 -5.01 -1.73 -1.44
CA THR A 468 -4.91 -0.68 -0.43
C THR A 468 -5.03 0.68 -1.12
N THR A 469 -5.43 1.75 -0.42
CA THR A 469 -5.64 3.05 -1.07
C THR A 469 -5.40 4.20 -0.12
N GLU A 470 -5.21 5.40 -0.65
CA GLU A 470 -4.97 6.60 0.14
C GLU A 470 -6.13 6.94 1.09
N PHE A 471 -7.34 7.06 0.52
CA PHE A 471 -8.48 7.67 1.20
C PHE A 471 -9.50 6.66 1.73
N PRO A 472 -10.00 6.86 2.97
CA PRO A 472 -10.91 5.93 3.63
C PRO A 472 -12.38 6.05 3.21
N ASN A 473 -12.75 7.10 2.47
CA ASN A 473 -14.07 7.24 1.85
C ASN A 473 -14.18 6.57 0.47
N ASP A 474 -13.14 5.87 0.02
CA ASP A 474 -13.11 5.10 -1.22
C ASP A 474 -12.80 3.62 -0.96
N HIS A 475 -13.10 2.77 -1.96
CA HIS A 475 -12.83 1.34 -1.94
C HIS A 475 -13.26 0.58 -0.66
N GLU A 476 -14.26 1.05 0.09
CA GLU A 476 -14.72 0.40 1.34
C GLU A 476 -15.01 -1.10 1.16
N TYR A 477 -15.46 -1.49 -0.04
CA TYR A 477 -15.76 -2.87 -0.41
C TYR A 477 -14.51 -3.78 -0.55
N ASP A 478 -13.37 -3.23 -0.99
CA ASP A 478 -12.21 -3.98 -1.50
C ASP A 478 -10.88 -3.65 -0.80
N ALA A 479 -10.70 -2.44 -0.27
CA ALA A 479 -9.44 -2.03 0.36
C ALA A 479 -9.29 -2.60 1.79
N VAL A 480 -8.09 -3.09 2.13
CA VAL A 480 -7.75 -3.59 3.48
C VAL A 480 -6.98 -2.59 4.35
N TRP A 481 -6.48 -1.50 3.77
CA TRP A 481 -5.64 -0.52 4.46
C TRP A 481 -5.82 0.87 3.84
N ASN A 482 -5.80 1.92 4.67
CA ASN A 482 -5.86 3.31 4.22
C ASN A 482 -4.72 4.16 4.78
N HIS A 483 -4.03 4.90 3.90
CA HIS A 483 -2.88 5.73 4.29
C HIS A 483 -3.28 6.82 5.28
N TRP A 484 -4.33 7.59 4.98
CA TRP A 484 -4.84 8.64 5.87
C TRP A 484 -5.55 8.08 7.12
N ALA A 485 -5.68 6.76 7.27
CA ALA A 485 -6.15 6.15 8.52
C ALA A 485 -4.99 5.84 9.49
N VAL A 486 -3.85 5.38 8.95
CA VAL A 486 -2.70 4.94 9.76
C VAL A 486 -1.62 6.01 9.93
N ASP A 487 -1.41 6.89 8.95
CA ASP A 487 -0.63 8.10 9.17
C ASP A 487 -1.53 9.17 9.82
N TYR A 488 -1.81 8.97 11.12
CA TYR A 488 -2.82 9.73 11.85
C TYR A 488 -2.52 11.24 11.89
N ASP A 489 -1.25 11.63 11.81
CA ASP A 489 -0.85 13.03 11.85
C ASP A 489 -0.88 13.69 10.44
N TYR A 490 -0.99 12.90 9.37
CA TYR A 490 -1.07 13.38 7.99
C TYR A 490 -2.48 13.78 7.57
N GLY A 491 -2.65 14.98 7.02
CA GLY A 491 -3.94 15.48 6.50
C GLY A 491 -4.97 15.92 7.56
N GLY A 492 -6.14 16.35 7.10
CA GLY A 492 -7.20 16.95 7.94
C GLY A 492 -7.88 16.00 8.95
N LYS A 493 -8.49 16.56 10.00
CA LYS A 493 -9.26 15.80 11.03
C LYS A 493 -10.66 15.36 10.58
N ASP A 494 -11.11 15.92 9.47
CA ASP A 494 -12.35 15.61 8.76
C ASP A 494 -12.22 14.40 7.82
N ILE A 495 -10.98 14.03 7.45
CA ILE A 495 -10.67 12.87 6.63
C ILE A 495 -9.58 12.00 7.28
N LYS A 496 -10.04 11.10 8.15
CA LYS A 496 -9.32 9.98 8.75
C LYS A 496 -10.12 8.70 8.52
N GLY A 497 -9.66 7.56 9.03
CA GLY A 497 -10.31 6.26 8.82
C GLY A 497 -11.80 6.21 9.16
N PHE A 498 -12.47 5.14 8.76
CA PHE A 498 -13.92 4.99 8.90
C PHE A 498 -14.34 5.04 10.38
N ASN A 499 -15.04 6.11 10.74
CA ASN A 499 -15.61 6.35 12.06
C ASN A 499 -17.04 5.76 12.14
N SER A 500 -17.10 4.47 12.44
CA SER A 500 -18.31 3.70 12.70
C SER A 500 -18.02 2.59 13.71
N GLN A 501 -18.80 2.53 14.79
CA GLN A 501 -18.81 1.43 15.74
C GLN A 501 -19.31 0.16 15.05
N ILE A 502 -20.37 0.25 14.23
CA ILE A 502 -20.96 -0.91 13.54
C ILE A 502 -19.93 -1.56 12.60
N VAL A 503 -19.28 -0.80 11.72
CA VAL A 503 -18.35 -1.34 10.73
C VAL A 503 -17.06 -1.81 11.39
N ARG A 504 -16.55 -1.10 12.40
CA ARG A 504 -15.37 -1.56 13.16
C ARG A 504 -15.69 -2.80 13.98
N PHE A 505 -16.87 -2.90 14.59
CA PHE A 505 -17.33 -4.13 15.25
C PHE A 505 -17.27 -5.32 14.27
N ILE A 506 -17.86 -5.17 13.08
CA ILE A 506 -17.90 -6.24 12.07
C ILE A 506 -16.47 -6.62 11.63
N ARG A 507 -15.63 -5.63 11.30
CA ARG A 507 -14.42 -5.83 10.47
C ARG A 507 -13.07 -5.44 11.11
N ASN A 508 -12.97 -5.09 12.41
CA ASN A 508 -11.69 -4.66 13.02
C ASN A 508 -10.49 -5.59 12.69
N HIS A 509 -10.75 -6.90 12.66
CA HIS A 509 -9.81 -7.98 12.36
C HIS A 509 -9.38 -8.10 10.88
N GLN A 510 -10.02 -7.38 9.96
CA GLN A 510 -9.83 -7.51 8.51
C GLN A 510 -9.07 -6.35 7.86
N LYS A 511 -8.91 -5.23 8.59
CA LYS A 511 -8.56 -3.94 8.00
C LYS A 511 -7.80 -3.00 8.95
N ASP A 512 -6.95 -2.17 8.38
CA ASP A 512 -6.37 -0.96 8.99
C ASP A 512 -6.95 0.28 8.30
N THR A 513 -8.24 0.51 8.52
CA THR A 513 -9.02 1.57 7.85
C THR A 513 -9.82 2.39 8.88
N TRP A 514 -9.34 2.48 10.12
CA TRP A 514 -10.08 3.02 11.27
C TRP A 514 -9.56 4.38 11.72
N ILE A 515 -10.37 5.10 12.50
CA ILE A 515 -9.82 6.18 13.32
C ILE A 515 -8.79 5.57 14.30
N GLY A 516 -7.53 5.96 14.14
CA GLY A 516 -6.43 5.62 15.06
C GLY A 516 -6.63 6.20 16.46
N ARG A 517 -5.77 5.82 17.41
CA ARG A 517 -5.78 6.32 18.80
C ARG A 517 -7.11 6.11 19.56
N HIS A 518 -7.94 5.13 19.14
CA HIS A 518 -9.18 4.79 19.87
C HIS A 518 -8.83 4.22 21.26
N PRO A 519 -9.45 4.67 22.37
CA PRO A 519 -9.02 4.32 23.73
C PRO A 519 -8.97 2.81 24.00
N LEU A 520 -9.97 2.06 23.51
CA LEU A 520 -10.03 0.59 23.67
C LEU A 520 -9.30 -0.19 22.57
N LEU A 521 -9.62 0.03 21.29
CA LEU A 521 -9.06 -0.75 20.17
C LEU A 521 -7.71 -0.26 19.64
N GLY A 522 -7.26 0.95 19.99
CA GLY A 522 -6.11 1.58 19.35
C GLY A 522 -6.37 1.85 17.88
N GLY A 523 -5.48 1.37 17.03
CA GLY A 523 -5.48 1.57 15.58
C GLY A 523 -4.02 1.57 15.14
N ALA A 524 -3.71 0.86 14.05
CA ALA A 524 -2.34 0.75 13.58
C ALA A 524 -1.89 2.12 13.07
N GLU A 525 -0.67 2.52 13.39
CA GLU A 525 -0.11 3.82 13.04
C GLU A 525 1.23 3.67 12.32
N MET A 526 1.59 4.68 11.53
CA MET A 526 2.73 4.62 10.63
C MET A 526 3.82 5.61 11.03
N LYS A 527 5.06 5.15 11.14
CA LYS A 527 6.27 5.98 11.20
C LYS A 527 7.37 5.33 10.37
N ASP A 528 7.93 6.11 9.46
CA ASP A 528 8.85 5.68 8.42
C ASP A 528 10.30 6.09 8.73
N PHE A 529 11.24 5.45 8.04
CA PHE A 529 12.66 5.79 8.11
C PHE A 529 13.38 5.68 6.75
N GLU A 530 12.64 5.43 5.68
CA GLU A 530 13.15 5.21 4.32
C GLU A 530 12.71 6.36 3.37
N GLY A 531 12.58 7.57 3.89
CA GLY A 531 12.50 8.82 3.10
C GLY A 531 11.11 9.45 2.92
N TRP A 532 10.00 8.75 3.17
CA TRP A 532 8.66 9.34 3.06
C TRP A 532 8.52 10.58 3.96
N GLN A 533 8.19 11.73 3.37
CA GLN A 533 8.13 13.05 4.04
C GLN A 533 9.41 13.47 4.79
N GLY A 534 10.59 13.02 4.34
CA GLY A 534 11.84 13.29 5.06
C GLY A 534 11.97 12.55 6.40
N ARG A 535 11.23 11.45 6.59
CA ARG A 535 11.35 10.60 7.79
C ARG A 535 12.47 9.58 7.58
N ASN A 536 13.51 9.67 8.42
CA ASN A 536 14.71 8.83 8.31
C ASN A 536 15.12 8.10 9.62
N ASN A 537 14.31 8.18 10.68
CA ASN A 537 14.66 7.64 12.01
C ASN A 537 14.13 6.21 12.23
N PHE A 538 15.02 5.23 12.18
CA PHE A 538 14.69 3.81 12.36
C PHE A 538 14.09 3.52 13.75
N ASP A 539 14.57 4.18 14.80
CA ASP A 539 14.13 3.90 16.18
C ASP A 539 12.70 4.41 16.45
N ASP A 540 12.23 5.43 15.73
CA ASP A 540 10.82 5.88 15.80
C ASP A 540 9.85 4.85 15.16
N CYS A 541 10.27 4.17 14.09
CA CYS A 541 9.50 3.08 13.47
C CYS A 541 9.36 1.87 14.42
N ILE A 542 10.45 1.50 15.08
CA ILE A 542 10.47 0.42 16.08
C ILE A 542 9.61 0.79 17.30
N LYS A 543 9.72 2.04 17.78
CA LYS A 543 8.88 2.55 18.86
C LYS A 543 7.39 2.51 18.50
N MET A 544 6.99 2.90 17.29
CA MET A 544 5.59 2.82 16.85
C MET A 544 5.10 1.36 16.81
N THR A 545 5.93 0.48 16.23
CA THR A 545 5.68 -0.97 16.14
C THR A 545 5.32 -1.57 17.51
N PHE A 546 6.11 -1.28 18.54
CA PHE A 546 5.91 -1.90 19.86
C PHE A 546 4.94 -1.12 20.76
N ALA A 547 4.89 0.21 20.71
CA ALA A 547 4.00 1.00 21.56
C ALA A 547 2.53 0.98 21.09
N THR A 548 2.29 0.97 19.78
CA THR A 548 0.96 1.17 19.18
C THR A 548 0.48 -0.02 18.38
N ASP A 549 1.32 -0.53 17.46
CA ASP A 549 0.87 -1.51 16.48
C ASP A 549 0.71 -2.89 17.10
N LEU A 550 1.71 -3.42 17.81
CA LEU A 550 1.65 -4.78 18.36
C LEU A 550 0.43 -5.00 19.30
N PRO A 551 0.06 -4.08 20.21
CA PRO A 551 -1.20 -4.16 20.96
C PRO A 551 -2.47 -4.05 20.10
N THR A 552 -2.46 -3.27 19.03
CA THR A 552 -3.61 -3.16 18.12
C THR A 552 -3.78 -4.46 17.33
N LYS A 553 -2.70 -4.95 16.75
CA LYS A 553 -2.59 -6.18 15.95
C LYS A 553 -2.93 -7.41 16.79
N TYR A 554 -2.56 -7.41 18.08
CA TYR A 554 -3.02 -8.41 19.05
C TYR A 554 -4.55 -8.49 19.09
N LEU A 555 -5.26 -7.38 19.23
CA LEU A 555 -6.73 -7.36 19.22
C LEU A 555 -7.32 -7.73 17.85
N GLN A 556 -6.64 -7.43 16.74
CA GLN A 556 -7.09 -7.80 15.40
C GLN A 556 -7.08 -9.33 15.15
N HIS A 557 -6.43 -10.14 16.00
CA HIS A 557 -6.54 -11.61 15.92
C HIS A 557 -7.90 -12.15 16.38
N PHE A 558 -8.74 -11.33 17.02
CA PHE A 558 -9.99 -11.74 17.64
C PHE A 558 -11.16 -10.90 17.10
N PRO A 559 -12.17 -11.50 16.46
CA PRO A 559 -13.40 -10.79 16.11
C PRO A 559 -14.12 -10.29 17.37
N ILE A 560 -14.68 -9.09 17.31
CA ILE A 560 -15.44 -8.50 18.43
C ILE A 560 -16.77 -9.26 18.62
N LEU A 561 -17.17 -9.48 19.86
CA LEU A 561 -18.42 -10.14 20.25
C LEU A 561 -19.38 -9.20 20.99
N ASN A 562 -18.87 -8.35 21.88
CA ASN A 562 -19.64 -7.34 22.60
C ASN A 562 -18.87 -6.02 22.66
N TRP A 563 -19.56 -4.89 22.50
CA TRP A 563 -18.99 -3.55 22.59
C TRP A 563 -19.90 -2.64 23.41
N GLU A 564 -19.64 -2.60 24.71
CA GLU A 564 -20.34 -1.76 25.69
C GLU A 564 -19.48 -0.54 26.06
N GLU A 565 -20.07 0.46 26.73
CA GLU A 565 -19.33 1.64 27.22
C GLU A 565 -18.20 1.26 28.21
N SER A 566 -18.43 0.22 29.02
CA SER A 566 -17.47 -0.26 30.02
C SER A 566 -16.30 -1.06 29.44
N GLY A 567 -16.38 -1.50 28.19
CA GLY A 567 -15.35 -2.32 27.55
C GLY A 567 -15.85 -3.15 26.37
N ILE A 568 -14.89 -3.76 25.67
CA ILE A 568 -15.11 -4.62 24.51
C ILE A 568 -14.70 -6.05 24.87
N THR A 569 -15.54 -7.03 24.55
CA THR A 569 -15.21 -8.45 24.59
C THR A 569 -15.05 -8.97 23.16
N LEU A 570 -13.99 -9.71 22.91
CA LEU A 570 -13.64 -10.33 21.64
C LEU A 570 -13.57 -11.87 21.81
N ASP A 571 -13.52 -12.61 20.71
CA ASP A 571 -13.37 -14.07 20.74
C ASP A 571 -12.14 -14.52 21.56
N LYS A 572 -12.17 -15.77 22.04
CA LYS A 572 -11.12 -16.40 22.88
C LYS A 572 -10.88 -15.65 24.19
N ASN A 573 -11.98 -15.20 24.82
CA ASN A 573 -11.99 -14.56 26.15
C ASN A 573 -11.05 -13.35 26.26
N VAL A 574 -10.86 -12.61 25.16
CA VAL A 574 -10.07 -11.37 25.17
C VAL A 574 -10.99 -10.21 25.53
N THR A 575 -10.58 -9.38 26.49
CA THR A 575 -11.32 -8.18 26.88
C THR A 575 -10.41 -6.97 26.85
N VAL A 576 -10.96 -5.81 26.48
CA VAL A 576 -10.27 -4.52 26.63
C VAL A 576 -11.19 -3.48 27.26
N LYS A 577 -10.69 -2.80 28.29
CA LYS A 577 -11.43 -1.79 29.07
C LYS A 577 -10.52 -0.65 29.52
N MET A 578 -11.11 0.48 29.89
CA MET A 578 -10.40 1.54 30.63
C MET A 578 -10.55 1.31 32.13
N VAL A 579 -9.46 1.39 32.89
CA VAL A 579 -9.45 1.35 34.36
C VAL A 579 -8.51 2.43 34.85
N SER A 580 -9.02 3.44 35.57
CA SER A 580 -8.23 4.57 36.07
C SER A 580 -7.35 5.20 34.98
N ASP A 581 -7.97 5.56 33.86
CA ASP A 581 -7.37 6.13 32.64
C ASP A 581 -6.31 5.25 31.94
N LYS A 582 -6.12 3.99 32.38
CA LYS A 582 -5.27 3.01 31.70
C LYS A 582 -6.10 2.04 30.87
N ARG A 583 -5.67 1.83 29.62
CA ARG A 583 -6.13 0.72 28.77
C ARG A 583 -5.64 -0.59 29.40
N ILE A 584 -6.54 -1.52 29.71
CA ILE A 584 -6.22 -2.86 30.20
C ILE A 584 -6.71 -3.87 29.18
N ILE A 585 -5.83 -4.75 28.71
CA ILE A 585 -6.20 -5.94 27.91
C ILE A 585 -6.02 -7.17 28.79
N THR A 586 -7.02 -8.05 28.80
CA THR A 586 -6.92 -9.40 29.38
C THR A 586 -7.20 -10.47 28.34
N LYS A 587 -6.64 -11.67 28.54
CA LYS A 587 -6.99 -12.90 27.83
C LYS A 587 -7.19 -14.00 28.87
N ASP A 588 -8.32 -14.71 28.81
CA ASP A 588 -8.70 -15.75 29.79
C ASP A 588 -8.68 -15.22 31.24
N GLY A 589 -9.10 -13.96 31.42
CA GLY A 589 -9.11 -13.26 32.72
C GLY A 589 -7.76 -12.67 33.17
N ARG A 590 -6.65 -13.12 32.57
CA ARG A 590 -5.28 -12.70 32.89
C ARG A 590 -4.89 -11.41 32.18
N THR A 591 -4.36 -10.42 32.90
CA THR A 591 -3.86 -9.17 32.30
C THR A 591 -2.65 -9.44 31.40
N VAL A 592 -2.72 -8.96 30.16
CA VAL A 592 -1.62 -9.02 29.18
C VAL A 592 -1.07 -7.64 28.81
N LEU A 593 -1.84 -6.57 29.04
CA LEU A 593 -1.41 -5.18 28.88
C LEU A 593 -2.05 -4.30 29.98
N ASN A 594 -1.27 -3.38 30.53
CA ASN A 594 -1.69 -2.40 31.52
C ASN A 594 -1.08 -1.02 31.22
N GLY A 595 -1.88 -0.13 30.63
CA GLY A 595 -1.43 1.19 30.19
C GLY A 595 -0.51 1.10 28.97
N ASP A 596 0.75 1.49 29.15
CA ASP A 596 1.83 1.52 28.15
C ASP A 596 2.79 0.32 28.25
N THR A 597 2.47 -0.65 29.13
CA THR A 597 3.38 -1.73 29.53
C THR A 597 2.67 -3.09 29.43
N TYR A 598 3.31 -4.11 28.85
CA TYR A 598 2.64 -5.37 28.51
C TYR A 598 3.53 -6.62 28.52
N LEU A 599 2.90 -7.80 28.59
CA LEU A 599 3.47 -9.10 28.23
C LEU A 599 2.49 -9.84 27.30
N LEU A 600 2.63 -9.61 25.99
CA LEU A 600 1.71 -10.12 24.96
C LEU A 600 2.18 -11.47 24.39
N PRO A 601 1.38 -12.55 24.50
CA PRO A 601 1.65 -13.80 23.79
C PRO A 601 1.56 -13.63 22.26
N TRP A 602 2.50 -14.21 21.51
CA TRP A 602 2.57 -14.11 20.06
C TRP A 602 2.97 -15.45 19.39
N ASN A 603 2.35 -15.87 18.28
CA ASN A 603 1.08 -15.35 17.75
C ASN A 603 -0.02 -15.48 18.84
N PRO A 604 -1.00 -14.56 18.97
CA PRO A 604 -1.98 -14.58 20.07
C PRO A 604 -2.80 -15.87 20.22
N LEU A 605 -2.87 -16.67 19.14
CA LEU A 605 -3.53 -17.98 19.10
C LEU A 605 -2.62 -19.15 19.53
N THR A 606 -1.33 -19.12 19.18
CA THR A 606 -0.39 -20.25 19.40
C THR A 606 0.54 -20.06 20.61
N GLU A 607 0.74 -18.81 21.05
CA GLU A 607 1.55 -18.44 22.23
C GLU A 607 2.99 -19.01 22.18
N GLU A 608 3.62 -18.98 21.00
CA GLU A 608 4.96 -19.53 20.75
C GLU A 608 6.06 -18.76 21.49
N LYS A 609 5.89 -17.44 21.64
CA LYS A 609 6.76 -16.52 22.38
C LYS A 609 5.94 -15.44 23.06
N LEU A 610 6.55 -14.67 23.97
CA LEU A 610 5.91 -13.52 24.62
C LEU A 610 6.74 -12.26 24.34
N TYR A 611 6.12 -11.18 23.87
CA TYR A 611 6.79 -9.88 23.77
C TYR A 611 6.54 -9.06 25.03
N HIS A 612 7.59 -8.40 25.53
CA HIS A 612 7.50 -7.41 26.59
C HIS A 612 7.97 -6.04 26.11
N TRP A 613 7.24 -5.01 26.55
CA TRP A 613 7.54 -3.60 26.34
C TRP A 613 7.13 -2.83 27.58
N ASN A 614 7.90 -1.81 27.92
CA ASN A 614 7.62 -0.85 28.99
C ASN A 614 8.12 0.53 28.54
N ALA A 615 7.21 1.48 28.30
CA ALA A 615 7.58 2.81 27.82
C ALA A 615 8.33 3.65 28.88
N SER A 616 8.11 3.37 30.17
CA SER A 616 8.76 4.06 31.31
C SER A 616 9.98 3.31 31.85
N GLY A 617 10.16 2.03 31.49
CA GLY A 617 11.19 1.14 32.03
C GLY A 617 10.91 0.69 33.48
N GLY A 618 11.83 -0.10 34.03
CA GLY A 618 11.76 -0.64 35.39
C GLY A 618 11.18 -2.05 35.49
N THR A 619 10.95 -2.50 36.72
CA THR A 619 10.53 -3.87 37.05
C THR A 619 9.01 -4.05 36.99
N THR A 620 8.56 -5.14 36.36
CA THR A 620 7.15 -5.55 36.34
C THR A 620 6.97 -7.05 36.57
N THR A 621 5.85 -7.43 37.18
CA THR A 621 5.47 -8.81 37.46
C THR A 621 4.27 -9.21 36.61
N TRP A 622 4.34 -10.37 35.96
CA TRP A 622 3.32 -10.84 35.03
C TRP A 622 2.95 -12.30 35.30
N GLU A 623 1.65 -12.60 35.33
CA GLU A 623 1.15 -13.97 35.23
C GLU A 623 1.33 -14.49 33.80
N LEU A 624 1.73 -15.75 33.67
CA LEU A 624 1.94 -16.43 32.39
C LEU A 624 0.66 -17.13 31.92
N PRO A 625 0.45 -17.31 30.60
CA PRO A 625 -0.64 -18.13 30.09
C PRO A 625 -0.46 -19.61 30.47
N GLU A 626 -1.55 -20.40 30.41
CA GLU A 626 -1.56 -21.83 30.81
C GLU A 626 -0.48 -22.65 30.09
N SER A 627 -0.21 -22.33 28.81
CA SER A 627 0.79 -23.02 27.99
C SER A 627 2.25 -22.73 28.40
N TRP A 628 2.47 -21.88 29.42
CA TRP A 628 3.77 -21.46 29.96
C TRP A 628 3.87 -21.57 31.49
N LYS A 629 2.78 -21.40 32.24
CA LYS A 629 2.82 -21.20 33.71
C LYS A 629 3.37 -22.37 34.55
N LYS A 630 3.57 -23.55 33.92
CA LYS A 630 4.15 -24.77 34.53
C LYS A 630 5.64 -24.95 34.24
N LEU A 631 6.26 -24.06 33.47
CA LEU A 631 7.71 -24.01 33.27
C LEU A 631 8.41 -23.64 34.59
N LYS A 632 9.68 -24.01 34.72
CA LYS A 632 10.53 -23.59 35.85
C LYS A 632 11.34 -22.33 35.54
N THR A 633 11.84 -22.24 34.30
CA THR A 633 12.55 -21.08 33.78
C THR A 633 12.03 -20.70 32.40
N ILE A 634 12.22 -19.43 32.02
CA ILE A 634 11.91 -18.84 30.72
C ILE A 634 13.12 -18.00 30.30
N VAL A 635 13.46 -17.97 29.03
CA VAL A 635 14.63 -17.22 28.54
C VAL A 635 14.22 -15.84 28.04
N LEU A 636 14.85 -14.79 28.55
CA LEU A 636 14.65 -13.39 28.17
C LEU A 636 15.72 -12.92 27.18
N TYR A 637 15.29 -12.29 26.09
CA TYR A 637 16.15 -11.64 25.11
C TYR A 637 15.78 -10.15 24.96
N LYS A 638 16.79 -9.29 24.87
CA LYS A 638 16.67 -7.90 24.40
C LYS A 638 16.70 -7.91 22.88
N LEU A 639 15.89 -7.04 22.25
CA LEU A 639 15.87 -6.90 20.79
C LEU A 639 16.59 -5.63 20.34
N SER A 640 17.28 -5.74 19.22
CA SER A 640 17.99 -4.67 18.52
C SER A 640 18.00 -4.96 17.01
N ASP A 641 18.47 -4.02 16.19
CA ASP A 641 18.72 -4.29 14.76
C ASP A 641 19.87 -5.28 14.48
N GLN A 642 20.63 -5.68 15.52
CA GLN A 642 21.52 -6.85 15.48
C GLN A 642 20.83 -8.15 15.95
N GLY A 643 19.57 -8.07 16.36
CA GLY A 643 18.74 -9.22 16.71
C GLY A 643 18.58 -9.49 18.20
N ARG A 644 18.40 -10.77 18.55
CA ARG A 644 18.19 -11.27 19.91
C ARG A 644 19.50 -11.32 20.71
N GLU A 645 19.66 -10.42 21.66
CA GLU A 645 20.69 -10.47 22.70
C GLU A 645 20.16 -11.24 23.92
N PHE A 646 20.87 -12.29 24.38
CA PHE A 646 20.48 -13.03 25.59
C PHE A 646 20.72 -12.17 26.84
N VAL A 647 19.70 -12.01 27.67
CA VAL A 647 19.80 -11.27 28.94
C VAL A 647 19.99 -12.24 30.11
N GLN A 648 19.01 -13.11 30.35
CA GLN A 648 19.00 -14.05 31.48
C GLN A 648 17.95 -15.16 31.31
N GLU A 649 18.02 -16.17 32.16
CA GLU A 649 16.87 -17.04 32.44
C GLU A 649 16.09 -16.50 33.65
N LEU A 650 14.79 -16.29 33.48
CA LEU A 650 13.87 -15.85 34.52
C LEU A 650 13.25 -17.07 35.22
N GLU A 651 13.24 -17.08 36.55
CA GLU A 651 12.59 -18.11 37.34
C GLU A 651 11.06 -17.89 37.36
N VAL A 652 10.29 -18.96 37.13
CA VAL A 652 8.83 -18.92 37.18
C VAL A 652 8.34 -19.28 38.58
N LYS A 653 7.75 -18.33 39.30
CA LYS A 653 7.24 -18.49 40.66
C LYS A 653 5.72 -18.40 40.66
N ASN A 654 5.03 -19.44 41.13
CA ASN A 654 3.57 -19.50 41.20
C ASN A 654 2.87 -19.17 39.86
N GLY A 655 3.49 -19.51 38.72
CA GLY A 655 2.99 -19.19 37.39
C GLY A 655 3.23 -17.75 36.92
N GLN A 656 4.03 -16.98 37.66
CA GLN A 656 4.40 -15.60 37.35
C GLN A 656 5.90 -15.47 37.05
N ILE A 657 6.26 -14.40 36.34
CA ILE A 657 7.65 -13.91 36.19
C ILE A 657 7.75 -12.48 36.67
N GLU A 658 8.92 -12.11 37.18
CA GLU A 658 9.34 -10.74 37.39
C GLU A 658 10.47 -10.43 36.41
N LEU A 659 10.45 -9.26 35.78
CA LEU A 659 11.47 -8.83 34.84
C LEU A 659 11.67 -7.31 34.90
N ASN A 660 12.91 -6.87 34.69
CA ASN A 660 13.29 -5.46 34.60
C ASN A 660 13.62 -5.10 33.15
N ALA A 661 13.04 -4.01 32.64
CA ALA A 661 13.18 -3.57 31.26
C ALA A 661 13.72 -2.14 31.18
N GLU A 662 14.53 -1.86 30.16
CA GLU A 662 14.92 -0.49 29.78
C GLU A 662 13.72 0.24 29.14
N PRO A 663 13.60 1.58 29.34
CA PRO A 663 12.48 2.35 28.78
C PRO A 663 12.51 2.36 27.25
N ASN A 664 11.38 2.03 26.63
CA ASN A 664 11.21 1.97 25.17
C ASN A 664 12.14 0.97 24.45
N ILE A 665 12.57 -0.09 25.13
CA ILE A 665 13.30 -1.21 24.53
C ILE A 665 12.36 -2.43 24.42
N PRO A 666 12.29 -3.10 23.25
CA PRO A 666 11.53 -4.33 23.10
C PRO A 666 12.30 -5.55 23.58
N TYR A 667 11.59 -6.48 24.22
CA TYR A 667 12.12 -7.75 24.68
C TYR A 667 11.24 -8.91 24.19
N VAL A 668 11.83 -10.09 24.03
CA VAL A 668 11.10 -11.32 23.69
C VAL A 668 11.50 -12.48 24.60
N LEU A 669 10.52 -13.29 24.98
CA LEU A 669 10.66 -14.41 25.89
C LEU A 669 10.34 -15.73 25.19
N TYR A 670 11.16 -16.76 25.46
CA TYR A 670 11.05 -18.10 24.89
C TYR A 670 11.02 -19.19 25.97
N LYS A 671 10.25 -20.28 25.75
CA LYS A 671 10.09 -21.39 26.72
C LYS A 671 11.39 -22.10 27.07
N THR A 672 12.34 -22.09 26.13
CA THR A 672 13.69 -22.63 26.25
C THR A 672 14.65 -21.71 25.49
N LYS A 673 15.96 -21.90 25.63
CA LYS A 673 16.95 -21.17 24.84
C LYS A 673 16.71 -21.46 23.35
N THR A 674 16.27 -20.46 22.61
CA THR A 674 16.02 -20.58 21.17
C THR A 674 17.34 -20.63 20.40
N ALA A 675 17.30 -21.16 19.18
CA ALA A 675 18.46 -21.15 18.28
C ALA A 675 18.91 -19.69 18.01
N SER A 676 20.17 -19.50 17.63
CA SER A 676 20.61 -18.21 17.07
C SER A 676 19.75 -17.82 15.87
N GLN A 677 19.51 -16.53 15.64
CA GLN A 677 18.88 -16.09 14.40
C GLN A 677 19.74 -16.51 13.20
N PRO A 678 19.13 -16.80 12.03
CA PRO A 678 19.88 -17.03 10.80
C PRO A 678 20.84 -15.88 10.53
N ALA A 679 22.07 -16.19 10.10
CA ALA A 679 23.02 -15.17 9.69
C ALA A 679 22.46 -14.40 8.48
N MET A 680 22.31 -13.08 8.61
CA MET A 680 21.79 -12.24 7.53
C MET A 680 22.80 -12.13 6.39
N VAL A 681 22.30 -12.31 5.17
CA VAL A 681 23.08 -12.12 3.94
C VAL A 681 22.94 -10.67 3.51
N TRP A 682 23.70 -9.77 4.13
CA TRP A 682 23.72 -8.36 3.78
C TRP A 682 24.33 -8.12 2.39
N GLY A 683 23.73 -7.25 1.58
CA GLY A 683 24.09 -7.00 0.19
C GLY A 683 23.60 -8.06 -0.80
N GLU A 684 22.59 -8.87 -0.41
CA GLU A 684 22.05 -9.95 -1.24
C GLU A 684 21.63 -9.46 -2.65
N GLY A 685 22.19 -10.11 -3.68
CA GLY A 685 21.96 -9.78 -5.10
C GLY A 685 22.89 -8.71 -5.69
N THR A 686 23.68 -8.03 -4.87
CA THR A 686 24.72 -7.09 -5.33
C THR A 686 26.09 -7.76 -5.47
N PHE A 687 27.09 -7.03 -5.97
CA PHE A 687 28.48 -7.50 -6.02
C PHE A 687 29.25 -7.35 -4.70
N ILE A 688 28.62 -6.79 -3.65
CA ILE A 688 29.27 -6.41 -2.40
C ILE A 688 28.48 -6.93 -1.18
N LYS A 689 29.18 -7.34 -0.14
CA LYS A 689 28.60 -7.77 1.13
C LYS A 689 28.54 -6.58 2.07
N ASP A 690 27.39 -6.43 2.72
CA ASP A 690 27.15 -5.41 3.75
C ASP A 690 27.41 -3.96 3.27
N PRO A 691 26.74 -3.51 2.18
CA PRO A 691 26.98 -2.21 1.55
C PRO A 691 26.70 -1.00 2.45
N GLY A 692 25.71 -1.11 3.34
CA GLY A 692 25.33 -0.10 4.34
C GLY A 692 25.79 -0.43 5.76
N PHE A 693 26.83 -1.26 5.90
CA PHE A 693 27.44 -1.65 7.19
C PHE A 693 26.47 -2.18 8.28
N ASN A 694 25.30 -2.66 7.87
CA ASN A 694 24.18 -3.11 8.70
C ASN A 694 24.50 -4.31 9.59
N SER A 695 25.59 -5.04 9.35
CA SER A 695 26.10 -6.04 10.31
C SER A 695 26.74 -5.42 11.58
N GLY A 696 26.90 -4.10 11.64
CA GLY A 696 27.49 -3.39 12.78
C GLY A 696 28.97 -3.70 13.00
N ASN A 697 29.68 -4.29 12.03
CA ASN A 697 31.07 -4.72 12.19
C ASN A 697 31.79 -4.90 10.83
N LEU A 698 33.12 -5.08 10.88
CA LEU A 698 33.98 -5.21 9.70
C LEU A 698 34.35 -6.65 9.29
N LYS A 699 33.63 -7.70 9.74
CA LYS A 699 33.98 -9.11 9.41
C LYS A 699 33.92 -9.44 7.92
N ASN A 700 33.16 -8.68 7.13
CA ASN A 700 33.09 -8.81 5.67
C ASN A 700 34.19 -8.01 4.93
N TRP A 701 35.08 -7.34 5.66
CA TRP A 701 36.01 -6.35 5.13
C TRP A 701 37.46 -6.66 5.55
N THR A 702 38.40 -6.50 4.62
CA THR A 702 39.83 -6.53 4.93
C THR A 702 40.27 -5.12 5.33
N VAL A 703 40.75 -4.97 6.57
CA VAL A 703 41.24 -3.69 7.12
C VAL A 703 42.76 -3.67 7.11
N GLU A 704 43.33 -2.64 6.49
CA GLU A 704 44.78 -2.37 6.43
C GLU A 704 45.03 -1.04 7.18
N GLY A 705 45.80 -1.05 8.26
CA GLY A 705 45.93 0.10 9.18
C GLY A 705 44.98 0.01 10.39
N SER A 706 44.72 1.14 11.06
CA SER A 706 43.86 1.21 12.25
C SER A 706 43.07 2.52 12.31
N GLY A 707 41.88 2.48 12.92
CA GLY A 707 41.02 3.66 13.12
C GLY A 707 39.67 3.61 12.43
N PHE A 708 39.45 2.64 11.54
CA PHE A 708 38.13 2.35 10.96
C PHE A 708 37.27 1.53 11.93
N SER A 709 36.01 1.94 12.09
CA SER A 709 34.98 1.24 12.85
C SER A 709 33.61 1.48 12.24
N VAL A 710 32.69 0.52 12.40
CA VAL A 710 31.27 0.73 12.09
C VAL A 710 30.60 1.33 13.33
N VAL A 711 29.88 2.44 13.15
CA VAL A 711 29.20 3.19 14.20
C VAL A 711 27.71 3.27 13.89
N ARG A 712 26.85 3.13 14.91
CA ARG A 712 25.41 3.36 14.78
C ARG A 712 25.11 4.81 15.16
N ASN A 713 24.58 5.59 14.22
CA ASN A 713 24.31 7.00 14.42
C ASN A 713 22.96 7.25 15.14
N LYS A 714 22.65 8.53 15.41
CA LYS A 714 21.48 8.97 16.19
C LYS A 714 20.10 8.70 15.57
N ILE A 715 20.02 8.41 14.27
CA ILE A 715 18.79 8.02 13.56
C ILE A 715 18.73 6.50 13.33
N GLY A 716 19.67 5.78 13.95
CA GLY A 716 19.79 4.33 13.91
C GLY A 716 20.48 3.77 12.67
N GLN A 717 21.02 4.58 11.76
CA GLN A 717 21.77 4.05 10.60
C GLN A 717 23.18 3.60 11.01
N TYR A 718 23.74 2.63 10.30
CA TYR A 718 25.14 2.20 10.47
C TYR A 718 26.03 2.87 9.44
N GLU A 719 27.19 3.36 9.85
CA GLU A 719 28.10 4.11 8.99
C GLU A 719 29.56 3.69 9.28
N LEU A 720 30.41 3.71 8.26
CA LEU A 720 31.85 3.44 8.41
C LEU A 720 32.57 4.75 8.77
N GLU A 721 33.08 4.85 9.99
CA GLU A 721 33.87 6.00 10.44
C GLU A 721 35.36 5.68 10.51
N MET A 722 36.20 6.61 10.05
CA MET A 722 37.63 6.67 10.32
C MET A 722 37.91 7.76 11.37
N ASN A 723 38.12 7.34 12.60
CA ASN A 723 38.49 8.23 13.72
C ASN A 723 39.98 8.12 14.10
N GLY A 724 40.75 7.23 13.44
CA GLY A 724 42.20 7.14 13.60
C GLY A 724 42.95 8.25 12.88
N THR A 725 44.13 8.61 13.39
CA THR A 725 44.98 9.67 12.84
C THR A 725 45.94 9.22 11.73
N GLY A 726 46.27 7.92 11.69
CA GLY A 726 47.04 7.31 10.60
C GLY A 726 46.23 7.17 9.32
N ALA A 727 46.91 6.82 8.23
CA ALA A 727 46.22 6.39 7.01
C ALA A 727 45.73 4.93 7.17
N ALA A 728 44.57 4.61 6.60
CA ALA A 728 44.02 3.26 6.63
C ALA A 728 43.14 2.96 5.41
N THR A 729 42.92 1.69 5.14
CA THR A 729 42.10 1.18 4.02
C THR A 729 41.14 0.11 4.53
N VAL A 730 39.88 0.13 4.10
CA VAL A 730 39.02 -1.06 4.11
C VAL A 730 38.79 -1.52 2.68
N SER A 731 38.71 -2.83 2.45
CA SER A 731 38.55 -3.38 1.10
C SER A 731 37.81 -4.70 1.06
N GLN A 732 37.20 -4.98 -0.10
CA GLN A 732 36.46 -6.22 -0.34
C GLN A 732 36.63 -6.67 -1.81
N THR A 733 36.73 -7.97 -2.02
CA THR A 733 36.74 -8.56 -3.36
C THR A 733 35.32 -8.63 -3.91
N LEU A 734 35.05 -7.89 -4.98
CA LEU A 734 33.88 -8.04 -5.82
C LEU A 734 34.02 -9.33 -6.65
N SER A 735 32.95 -10.10 -6.78
CA SER A 735 32.99 -11.41 -7.45
C SER A 735 31.74 -11.66 -8.30
N GLY A 736 31.88 -12.42 -9.39
CA GLY A 736 30.78 -12.70 -10.31
C GLY A 736 30.58 -11.61 -11.36
N LEU A 737 31.59 -10.77 -11.59
CA LEU A 737 31.59 -9.77 -12.66
C LEU A 737 31.62 -10.46 -14.03
N SER A 738 31.05 -9.79 -15.02
CA SER A 738 31.14 -10.13 -16.43
C SER A 738 31.87 -9.02 -17.19
N ALA A 739 32.36 -9.31 -18.40
CA ALA A 739 32.98 -8.28 -19.23
C ALA A 739 31.99 -7.14 -19.56
N GLY A 740 32.39 -5.89 -19.31
CA GLY A 740 31.50 -4.73 -19.42
C GLY A 740 31.98 -3.54 -18.60
N THR A 741 31.24 -2.44 -18.66
CA THR A 741 31.48 -1.27 -17.81
C THR A 741 30.56 -1.30 -16.60
N TYR A 742 31.10 -0.84 -15.46
CA TYR A 742 30.44 -0.74 -14.18
C TYR A 742 30.75 0.63 -13.58
N TYR A 743 29.86 1.12 -12.72
CA TYR A 743 30.25 2.10 -11.73
C TYR A 743 30.26 1.48 -10.33
N ALA A 744 31.07 2.07 -9.46
CA ALA A 744 30.96 1.96 -8.02
C ALA A 744 30.68 3.35 -7.45
N SER A 745 29.85 3.46 -6.42
CA SER A 745 29.60 4.69 -5.68
C SER A 745 29.49 4.45 -4.18
N VAL A 746 29.71 5.52 -3.41
CA VAL A 746 29.59 5.56 -1.94
C VAL A 746 29.27 6.99 -1.50
N TYR A 747 28.53 7.18 -0.42
CA TYR A 747 28.43 8.48 0.25
C TYR A 747 29.71 8.77 1.03
N VAL A 748 30.14 10.03 1.06
CA VAL A 748 31.35 10.43 1.78
C VAL A 748 31.23 11.80 2.45
N ALA A 749 31.73 11.89 3.68
CA ALA A 749 31.96 13.13 4.41
C ALA A 749 33.40 13.18 4.92
N THR A 750 34.11 14.29 4.70
CA THR A 750 35.47 14.55 5.23
C THR A 750 35.73 16.07 5.30
N SER A 751 36.66 16.49 6.16
CA SER A 751 37.03 17.89 6.39
C SER A 751 38.56 18.08 6.48
N GLY A 752 38.99 19.34 6.62
CA GLY A 752 40.39 19.70 6.89
C GLY A 752 41.39 19.29 5.80
N ASN A 753 40.93 19.15 4.55
CA ASN A 753 41.68 18.59 3.41
C ASN A 753 42.11 17.11 3.57
N ARG A 754 41.61 16.38 4.58
CA ARG A 754 41.87 14.94 4.71
C ARG A 754 41.20 14.21 3.55
N ARG A 755 41.97 13.48 2.74
CA ARG A 755 41.41 12.79 1.57
C ARG A 755 40.72 11.50 1.96
N ALA A 756 39.57 11.30 1.33
CA ALA A 756 38.73 10.13 1.47
C ALA A 756 38.46 9.56 0.08
N TYR A 757 38.92 8.34 -0.20
CA TYR A 757 38.94 7.74 -1.52
C TYR A 757 37.92 6.60 -1.66
N LEU A 758 37.36 6.48 -2.87
CA LEU A 758 36.77 5.25 -3.41
C LEU A 758 37.65 4.81 -4.58
N GLY A 759 37.98 3.51 -4.66
CA GLY A 759 38.71 2.97 -5.79
C GLY A 759 38.45 1.50 -6.09
N ILE A 760 38.76 1.12 -7.32
CA ILE A 760 38.66 -0.25 -7.85
C ILE A 760 39.99 -0.63 -8.48
N LYS A 761 40.55 -1.77 -8.06
CA LYS A 761 41.77 -2.37 -8.60
C LYS A 761 41.60 -3.86 -8.85
N ASP A 762 42.65 -4.52 -9.32
CA ASP A 762 42.70 -5.97 -9.57
C ASP A 762 41.59 -6.49 -10.53
N PHE A 763 41.03 -5.60 -11.37
CA PHE A 763 39.97 -5.89 -12.34
C PHE A 763 40.50 -6.16 -13.75
N GLY A 764 41.79 -6.44 -13.90
CA GLY A 764 42.45 -6.64 -15.21
C GLY A 764 42.72 -5.35 -16.02
N GLY A 765 42.30 -4.18 -15.50
CA GLY A 765 42.69 -2.85 -16.00
C GLY A 765 43.60 -2.10 -15.02
N GLN A 766 43.96 -0.86 -15.37
CA GLN A 766 44.65 0.06 -14.46
C GLN A 766 43.73 0.45 -13.28
N GLU A 767 44.28 0.54 -12.07
CA GLU A 767 43.54 1.03 -10.89
C GLU A 767 42.88 2.40 -11.18
N VAL A 768 41.62 2.52 -10.77
CA VAL A 768 40.83 3.76 -10.89
C VAL A 768 40.33 4.17 -9.52
N SER A 769 40.41 5.47 -9.21
CA SER A 769 39.95 6.02 -7.94
C SER A 769 39.47 7.47 -8.09
N THR A 770 38.56 7.87 -7.21
CA THR A 770 38.19 9.28 -6.96
C THR A 770 38.33 9.56 -5.47
N TYR A 771 38.28 10.85 -5.09
CA TYR A 771 38.36 11.24 -3.69
C TYR A 771 37.59 12.52 -3.36
N ALA A 772 37.15 12.63 -2.11
CA ALA A 772 36.70 13.85 -1.45
C ALA A 772 37.84 14.46 -0.60
N THR A 773 37.71 15.74 -0.24
CA THR A 773 38.70 16.52 0.54
C THR A 773 38.05 17.43 1.57
N ASN A 774 37.00 18.13 1.18
CA ASN A 774 36.17 18.95 2.05
C ASN A 774 34.71 18.80 1.58
N SER A 775 33.89 18.11 2.36
CA SER A 775 32.47 17.91 2.07
C SER A 775 31.67 19.13 2.55
N LEU A 776 31.74 20.24 1.79
CA LEU A 776 31.19 21.53 2.21
C LEU A 776 29.67 21.66 2.01
N TRP A 777 29.09 20.84 1.13
CA TRP A 777 27.70 20.94 0.68
C TRP A 777 26.83 19.90 1.37
N LYS A 778 25.69 20.33 1.92
CA LYS A 778 24.71 19.43 2.53
C LYS A 778 23.96 18.62 1.48
N ASN A 779 23.45 17.47 1.88
CA ASN A 779 22.44 16.74 1.13
C ASN A 779 21.06 17.33 1.42
N TYR A 780 20.34 17.63 0.34
CA TYR A 780 19.06 18.35 0.35
C TYR A 780 17.90 17.51 -0.24
N ILE A 781 18.10 16.22 -0.48
CA ILE A 781 17.08 15.30 -1.01
C ILE A 781 16.24 14.75 0.16
N ALA A 782 14.97 15.14 0.31
CA ALA A 782 14.14 14.68 1.43
C ALA A 782 13.98 13.16 1.49
N ALA A 783 13.81 12.49 0.34
CA ALA A 783 13.72 11.03 0.27
C ALA A 783 15.05 10.26 0.55
N ASP A 784 16.16 10.96 0.84
CA ASP A 784 17.46 10.35 1.15
C ASP A 784 17.72 10.30 2.66
N SER A 785 17.99 9.11 3.20
CA SER A 785 18.44 8.91 4.58
C SER A 785 19.60 9.83 5.03
N LYS A 786 20.39 10.38 4.09
CA LYS A 786 21.53 11.26 4.35
C LYS A 786 21.21 12.76 4.32
N HIS A 787 19.95 13.19 4.16
CA HIS A 787 19.58 14.61 4.22
C HIS A 787 20.03 15.30 5.52
N ASP A 788 20.21 16.63 5.45
CA ASP A 788 20.78 17.49 6.51
C ASP A 788 22.25 17.23 6.90
N THR A 789 22.84 16.12 6.44
CA THR A 789 24.28 15.84 6.60
C THR A 789 25.10 16.39 5.42
N ASN A 790 26.42 16.33 5.53
CA ASN A 790 27.36 16.64 4.45
C ASN A 790 27.80 15.40 3.64
N LEU A 791 27.12 14.25 3.81
CA LEU A 791 27.35 13.04 3.04
C LEU A 791 26.83 13.24 1.61
N GLN A 792 27.75 13.27 0.65
CA GLN A 792 27.46 13.35 -0.78
C GLN A 792 28.05 12.14 -1.50
N ARG A 793 27.42 11.68 -2.58
CA ARG A 793 27.95 10.55 -3.36
C ARG A 793 29.25 10.90 -4.10
N MET A 794 30.13 9.91 -4.23
CA MET A 794 31.26 9.93 -5.16
C MET A 794 31.25 8.66 -6.02
N TYR A 795 31.80 8.73 -7.23
CA TYR A 795 31.65 7.68 -8.26
C TYR A 795 32.98 7.32 -8.92
N VAL A 796 33.17 6.03 -9.21
CA VAL A 796 34.28 5.49 -10.01
C VAL A 796 33.72 4.57 -11.09
N TYR A 797 34.14 4.78 -12.33
CA TYR A 797 33.79 3.93 -13.47
C TYR A 797 34.96 3.01 -13.82
N PHE A 798 34.69 1.73 -14.06
CA PHE A 798 35.70 0.74 -14.42
C PHE A 798 35.18 -0.23 -15.50
N LYS A 799 36.09 -0.71 -16.36
CA LYS A 799 35.77 -1.62 -17.46
C LYS A 799 36.44 -2.97 -17.24
N VAL A 800 35.62 -3.97 -16.95
CA VAL A 800 36.04 -5.37 -16.75
C VAL A 800 36.32 -5.99 -18.12
N PRO A 801 37.54 -6.51 -18.38
CA PRO A 801 37.90 -7.15 -19.64
C PRO A 801 37.35 -8.57 -19.74
N GLN A 802 37.39 -9.15 -20.94
CA GLN A 802 36.93 -10.51 -21.18
C GLN A 802 37.75 -11.54 -20.36
N GLY A 803 37.05 -12.43 -19.65
CA GLY A 803 37.65 -13.47 -18.81
C GLY A 803 37.89 -13.05 -17.36
N GLN A 804 37.89 -11.75 -17.03
CA GLN A 804 37.96 -11.29 -15.64
C GLN A 804 36.59 -11.42 -14.96
N THR A 805 36.57 -11.96 -13.74
CA THR A 805 35.34 -12.20 -12.96
C THR A 805 35.36 -11.59 -11.56
N THR A 806 36.46 -10.94 -11.18
CA THR A 806 36.68 -10.31 -9.86
C THR A 806 37.29 -8.92 -9.98
N ALA A 807 37.17 -8.13 -8.92
CA ALA A 807 37.86 -6.86 -8.71
C ALA A 807 38.04 -6.63 -7.20
N LYS A 808 38.92 -5.73 -6.77
CA LYS A 808 39.06 -5.32 -5.36
C LYS A 808 38.56 -3.87 -5.23
N LEU A 809 37.43 -3.68 -4.55
CA LEU A 809 36.95 -2.37 -4.11
C LEU A 809 37.68 -1.97 -2.84
N PHE A 810 38.08 -0.70 -2.73
CA PHE A 810 38.65 -0.14 -1.51
C PHE A 810 38.09 1.25 -1.19
N LEU A 811 37.96 1.51 0.11
CA LEU A 811 37.80 2.84 0.68
C LEU A 811 39.07 3.16 1.47
N HIS A 812 39.67 4.32 1.24
CA HIS A 812 40.91 4.74 1.90
C HIS A 812 40.76 6.13 2.52
N ALA A 813 41.39 6.34 3.67
CA ALA A 813 41.51 7.65 4.28
C ALA A 813 43.00 7.96 4.51
N ASP A 814 43.44 9.13 4.05
CA ASP A 814 44.78 9.65 4.32
C ASP A 814 44.99 9.86 5.84
N ALA A 815 46.24 10.06 6.27
CA ALA A 815 46.52 10.50 7.64
C ALA A 815 45.93 11.91 7.90
N GLY A 816 45.33 12.11 9.07
CA GLY A 816 44.66 13.36 9.44
C GLY A 816 43.82 13.21 10.71
N THR A 817 43.48 14.33 11.36
CA THR A 817 42.70 14.32 12.63
C THR A 817 41.20 14.32 12.43
N GLU A 818 40.73 14.79 11.28
CA GLU A 818 39.32 14.93 10.95
C GLU A 818 38.67 13.56 10.68
N THR A 819 37.45 13.35 11.17
CA THR A 819 36.69 12.12 10.90
C THR A 819 36.34 12.01 9.41
N VAL A 820 36.53 10.82 8.84
CA VAL A 820 35.96 10.46 7.53
C VAL A 820 34.78 9.51 7.74
N VAL A 821 33.66 9.76 7.07
CA VAL A 821 32.48 8.88 7.10
C VAL A 821 32.19 8.36 5.70
N PHE A 822 31.90 7.07 5.57
CA PHE A 822 31.42 6.43 4.35
C PHE A 822 30.16 5.60 4.61
N ASP A 823 29.24 5.53 3.64
CA ASP A 823 28.10 4.61 3.71
C ASP A 823 27.46 4.32 2.33
N ASP A 824 26.55 3.34 2.28
CA ASP A 824 25.67 2.98 1.16
C ASP A 824 26.45 2.70 -0.14
N ILE A 825 27.36 1.72 -0.11
CA ILE A 825 28.18 1.35 -1.26
C ILE A 825 27.34 0.64 -2.32
N ARG A 826 27.40 1.13 -3.56
CA ARG A 826 26.68 0.56 -4.70
C ARG A 826 27.62 0.20 -5.84
N VAL A 827 27.44 -0.97 -6.46
CA VAL A 827 28.17 -1.40 -7.66
C VAL A 827 27.18 -2.01 -8.66
N VAL A 828 27.07 -1.43 -9.86
CA VAL A 828 26.06 -1.81 -10.86
C VAL A 828 26.66 -1.72 -12.28
N PRO A 829 26.28 -2.61 -13.23
CA PRO A 829 26.70 -2.48 -14.63
C PRO A 829 26.08 -1.23 -15.27
N ILE A 830 26.81 -0.53 -16.11
CA ILE A 830 26.32 0.69 -16.77
C ILE A 830 26.90 0.82 -18.18
N LYS A 831 26.12 1.38 -19.11
CA LYS A 831 26.66 1.82 -20.40
C LYS A 831 27.41 3.13 -20.17
N GLN A 832 28.60 3.25 -20.76
CA GLN A 832 29.38 4.48 -20.74
C GLN A 832 29.81 4.78 -22.17
N GLU A 833 29.65 6.03 -22.59
CA GLU A 833 30.00 6.46 -23.94
C GLU A 833 31.47 6.92 -24.00
N SER A 834 32.13 6.70 -25.14
CA SER A 834 33.53 7.06 -25.31
C SER A 834 33.67 8.55 -25.60
N LYS A 835 34.32 9.30 -24.72
CA LYS A 835 34.68 10.70 -24.99
C LYS A 835 35.98 10.82 -25.83
N PRO A 836 36.10 11.84 -26.69
CA PRO A 836 37.37 12.25 -27.30
C PRO A 836 38.49 12.47 -26.29
N LEU A 837 39.76 12.33 -26.73
CA LEU A 837 40.93 12.44 -25.86
C LEU A 837 41.20 13.87 -25.36
N ASP A 838 40.81 14.87 -26.15
CA ASP A 838 40.93 16.31 -25.89
C ASP A 838 39.80 16.88 -25.00
N ILE A 839 38.70 16.14 -24.85
CA ILE A 839 37.61 16.52 -23.94
C ILE A 839 37.93 16.00 -22.54
N PHE A 840 37.90 16.88 -21.53
CA PHE A 840 38.17 16.52 -20.14
C PHE A 840 37.03 15.67 -19.56
N PHE A 841 35.79 16.16 -19.67
CA PHE A 841 34.58 15.51 -19.19
C PHE A 841 33.42 15.75 -20.18
N THR A 842 32.50 14.79 -20.31
CA THR A 842 31.27 14.96 -21.09
C THR A 842 30.14 14.16 -20.43
N GLU A 843 28.91 14.66 -20.51
CA GLU A 843 27.71 13.97 -20.07
C GLU A 843 26.52 14.36 -20.96
N ASN A 844 25.74 13.37 -21.41
CA ASN A 844 24.53 13.53 -22.22
C ASN A 844 23.29 12.93 -21.55
N PHE A 845 23.40 12.59 -20.26
CA PHE A 845 22.31 12.18 -19.36
C PHE A 845 21.57 10.88 -19.72
N GLU A 846 21.87 10.28 -20.87
CA GLU A 846 21.35 8.99 -21.33
C GLU A 846 21.67 7.82 -20.38
N ASN A 847 22.75 7.92 -19.59
CA ASN A 847 23.28 6.79 -18.80
C ASN A 847 23.70 7.22 -17.38
N ILE A 848 22.86 8.00 -16.70
CA ILE A 848 23.12 8.43 -15.32
C ILE A 848 22.92 7.29 -14.30
N PRO A 849 23.89 7.04 -13.38
CA PRO A 849 23.76 6.06 -12.30
C PRO A 849 22.54 6.29 -11.40
N ASP A 850 22.42 7.52 -10.89
CA ASP A 850 21.38 8.04 -10.04
C ASP A 850 21.50 9.58 -9.92
N GLY A 851 20.40 10.22 -9.53
CA GLY A 851 20.26 11.67 -9.43
C GLY A 851 20.44 12.36 -10.77
N ILE A 852 21.17 13.48 -10.74
CA ILE A 852 21.49 14.33 -11.91
C ILE A 852 23.02 14.45 -12.09
N TYR A 853 23.76 13.35 -11.87
CA TYR A 853 25.22 13.30 -12.03
C TYR A 853 25.64 13.96 -13.37
N PRO A 854 26.68 14.82 -13.39
CA PRO A 854 27.67 15.10 -12.33
C PRO A 854 27.21 16.08 -11.24
N PHE A 855 25.98 16.59 -11.30
CA PHE A 855 25.46 17.56 -10.35
C PHE A 855 24.88 16.90 -9.09
N ILE A 856 24.86 17.66 -8.00
CA ILE A 856 24.06 17.42 -6.79
C ILE A 856 23.01 18.53 -6.64
N LYS A 857 21.91 18.27 -5.93
CA LYS A 857 20.94 19.30 -5.56
C LYS A 857 21.60 20.36 -4.67
N GLY A 858 21.34 21.63 -4.99
CA GLY A 858 21.74 22.80 -4.22
C GLY A 858 20.77 23.19 -3.10
N PRO A 859 21.08 24.29 -2.39
CA PRO A 859 20.33 24.75 -1.22
C PRO A 859 18.95 25.37 -1.52
N ALA A 860 18.59 25.64 -2.79
CA ALA A 860 17.27 26.16 -3.14
C ALA A 860 16.14 25.25 -2.59
N GLY A 861 15.12 25.85 -1.96
CA GLY A 861 14.04 25.12 -1.29
C GLY A 861 14.42 24.35 0.00
N GLY A 862 15.69 24.33 0.40
CA GLY A 862 16.16 23.55 1.55
C GLY A 862 16.11 22.04 1.30
N VAL A 863 15.80 21.26 2.35
CA VAL A 863 15.54 19.82 2.23
C VAL A 863 14.10 19.64 1.76
N ASN A 864 13.93 19.18 0.52
CA ASN A 864 12.62 18.93 -0.08
C ASN A 864 12.71 17.77 -1.09
N ASP A 865 11.57 17.40 -1.65
CA ASP A 865 11.48 16.58 -2.85
C ASP A 865 11.70 17.52 -4.07
N PRO A 866 12.88 17.52 -4.72
CA PRO A 866 13.26 18.58 -5.68
C PRO A 866 12.42 18.59 -6.95
N ARG A 867 12.18 19.77 -7.51
CA ARG A 867 11.58 19.95 -8.85
C ARG A 867 12.63 19.87 -9.96
N ILE A 868 13.69 19.10 -9.73
CA ILE A 868 14.85 18.92 -10.61
C ILE A 868 15.10 17.42 -10.80
N HIS A 869 15.00 16.93 -12.02
CA HIS A 869 15.15 15.51 -12.34
C HIS A 869 15.67 15.30 -13.77
N LEU A 870 15.79 14.05 -14.19
CA LEU A 870 16.04 13.69 -15.58
C LEU A 870 14.71 13.48 -16.31
N SER A 871 14.32 14.38 -17.20
CA SER A 871 13.10 14.31 -17.99
C SER A 871 13.22 13.26 -19.10
N GLU A 872 12.17 12.47 -19.34
CA GLU A 872 12.13 11.46 -20.41
C GLU A 872 11.34 11.92 -21.65
N ILE A 873 11.79 11.55 -22.86
CA ILE A 873 11.12 11.96 -24.10
C ILE A 873 9.84 11.15 -24.38
N HIS A 874 8.75 11.85 -24.67
CA HIS A 874 7.54 11.29 -25.30
C HIS A 874 6.91 12.33 -26.23
N ALA A 875 7.46 12.43 -27.45
CA ALA A 875 6.98 13.35 -28.46
C ALA A 875 5.59 12.94 -29.00
N PRO A 876 4.66 13.90 -29.22
CA PRO A 876 4.83 15.34 -29.11
C PRO A 876 4.61 15.92 -27.71
N TYR A 877 4.15 15.14 -26.73
CA TYR A 877 3.62 15.60 -25.45
C TYR A 877 4.65 16.31 -24.56
N THR A 878 5.88 15.82 -24.53
CA THR A 878 7.01 16.40 -23.79
C THR A 878 7.71 17.54 -24.53
N GLN A 879 7.35 17.77 -25.79
CA GLN A 879 8.07 18.70 -26.67
C GLN A 879 7.31 20.02 -26.85
N LYS A 880 8.05 21.04 -27.29
CA LYS A 880 7.53 22.38 -27.50
C LYS A 880 6.27 22.39 -28.37
N GLY A 881 5.27 23.16 -27.94
CA GLY A 881 4.04 23.41 -28.67
C GLY A 881 2.86 22.51 -28.29
N TRP A 882 3.08 21.31 -27.72
CA TRP A 882 1.95 20.54 -27.17
C TRP A 882 1.36 21.29 -25.97
N ASN A 883 0.03 21.46 -25.99
CA ASN A 883 -0.74 22.18 -24.97
C ASN A 883 -0.19 23.58 -24.55
N GLY A 884 0.50 24.27 -25.45
CA GLY A 884 1.10 25.59 -25.19
C GLY A 884 2.47 25.57 -24.49
N LYS A 885 3.10 24.39 -24.35
CA LYS A 885 4.45 24.24 -23.78
C LYS A 885 5.48 25.08 -24.55
N LEU A 886 6.27 25.88 -23.82
CA LEU A 886 7.19 26.88 -24.41
C LEU A 886 8.55 26.30 -24.83
N ILE A 887 9.01 25.26 -24.14
CA ILE A 887 10.30 24.60 -24.36
C ILE A 887 10.13 23.09 -24.47
N ASP A 888 11.14 22.40 -24.99
CA ASP A 888 11.25 20.95 -25.00
C ASP A 888 11.71 20.42 -23.63
N ASP A 889 11.12 19.33 -23.12
CA ASP A 889 11.63 18.65 -21.90
C ASP A 889 12.95 17.92 -22.16
N VAL A 890 13.17 17.45 -23.41
CA VAL A 890 14.38 16.73 -23.83
C VAL A 890 14.95 17.39 -25.09
N LEU A 891 16.25 17.71 -25.06
CA LEU A 891 16.94 18.45 -26.12
C LEU A 891 17.67 17.54 -27.13
N ASN A 892 18.18 16.41 -26.66
CA ASN A 892 18.87 15.37 -27.44
C ASN A 892 18.56 13.98 -26.84
N GLY A 893 18.73 12.91 -27.61
CA GLY A 893 18.54 11.55 -27.11
C GLY A 893 17.14 11.27 -26.57
N ASN A 894 17.08 10.73 -25.35
CA ASN A 894 15.87 10.40 -24.60
C ASN A 894 15.79 11.13 -23.24
N TRP A 895 16.89 11.72 -22.76
CA TRP A 895 16.98 12.32 -21.43
C TRP A 895 17.66 13.70 -21.44
N SER A 896 17.20 14.60 -20.58
CA SER A 896 17.90 15.86 -20.27
C SER A 896 17.75 16.20 -18.78
N VAL A 897 18.54 17.13 -18.24
CA VAL A 897 18.30 17.66 -16.88
C VAL A 897 17.27 18.76 -16.96
N LYS A 898 16.13 18.60 -16.27
CA LYS A 898 15.06 19.60 -16.19
C LYS A 898 14.92 20.15 -14.78
N ALA A 899 14.76 21.46 -14.66
CA ALA A 899 14.22 22.14 -13.48
C ALA A 899 12.86 22.76 -13.83
N HIS A 900 11.80 22.37 -13.11
CA HIS A 900 10.42 22.82 -13.34
C HIS A 900 9.96 23.77 -12.24
N SER A 901 9.70 25.05 -12.57
CA SER A 901 9.12 26.04 -11.64
C SER A 901 9.66 25.95 -10.21
N GLU A 902 10.99 25.81 -10.11
CA GLU A 902 11.71 25.52 -8.88
C GLU A 902 11.93 26.79 -8.05
N GLU A 903 12.31 26.61 -6.78
CA GLU A 903 12.59 27.65 -5.80
C GLU A 903 13.77 28.57 -6.18
N VAL A 904 13.79 29.78 -5.61
CA VAL A 904 14.86 30.77 -5.85
C VAL A 904 16.17 30.35 -5.16
N GLY A 905 17.30 30.54 -5.85
CA GLY A 905 18.65 30.25 -5.36
C GLY A 905 19.36 29.18 -6.18
N LEU A 906 20.50 28.68 -5.67
CA LEU A 906 21.32 27.67 -6.34
C LEU A 906 20.58 26.32 -6.37
N LEU A 907 20.20 25.89 -7.57
CA LEU A 907 19.37 24.72 -7.84
C LEU A 907 20.16 23.42 -7.80
N PHE A 908 21.29 23.40 -8.51
CA PHE A 908 22.18 22.26 -8.58
C PHE A 908 23.59 22.68 -8.98
N GLN A 909 24.59 21.90 -8.56
CA GLN A 909 26.00 22.20 -8.79
C GLN A 909 26.87 20.94 -8.87
N THR A 910 27.99 21.04 -9.55
CA THR A 910 29.09 20.07 -9.43
C THR A 910 29.78 20.18 -8.08
N ILE A 911 30.52 19.14 -7.68
CA ILE A 911 31.40 19.15 -6.50
C ILE A 911 32.73 18.45 -6.84
N PRO A 912 33.84 18.72 -6.14
CA PRO A 912 35.17 18.22 -6.52
C PRO A 912 35.32 16.68 -6.56
N GLN A 913 34.39 15.94 -5.96
CA GLN A 913 34.35 14.47 -5.99
C GLN A 913 33.50 13.88 -7.14
N THR A 914 32.69 14.71 -7.83
CA THR A 914 32.01 14.34 -9.08
C THR A 914 32.78 14.86 -10.29
N VAL A 915 33.23 16.13 -10.27
CA VAL A 915 34.10 16.73 -11.30
C VAL A 915 35.20 17.55 -10.62
N ARG A 916 36.44 17.09 -10.74
CA ARG A 916 37.60 17.73 -10.09
C ARG A 916 38.34 18.67 -11.03
N PHE A 917 38.14 19.97 -10.86
CA PHE A 917 38.94 21.00 -11.51
C PHE A 917 40.31 21.14 -10.81
N LYS A 918 41.41 21.04 -11.55
CA LYS A 918 42.77 21.10 -11.00
C LYS A 918 43.16 22.57 -10.69
N PRO A 919 43.75 22.88 -9.51
CA PRO A 919 44.31 24.20 -9.19
C PRO A 919 45.07 24.87 -10.33
N GLY A 920 44.78 26.15 -10.58
CA GLY A 920 45.47 26.98 -11.58
C GLY A 920 45.19 26.63 -13.05
N LYS A 921 44.41 25.58 -13.34
CA LYS A 921 44.01 25.22 -14.71
C LYS A 921 42.80 26.00 -15.18
N THR A 922 42.77 26.29 -16.50
CA THR A 922 41.61 26.91 -17.14
C THR A 922 40.69 25.82 -17.66
N TYR A 923 39.39 25.96 -17.41
CA TYR A 923 38.37 25.08 -17.96
C TYR A 923 37.38 25.88 -18.78
N THR A 924 37.04 25.36 -19.96
CA THR A 924 35.89 25.81 -20.75
C THR A 924 34.78 24.79 -20.60
N VAL A 925 33.63 25.22 -20.10
CA VAL A 925 32.42 24.41 -19.97
C VAL A 925 31.43 24.89 -21.03
N THR A 926 30.77 23.95 -21.69
CA THR A 926 29.78 24.18 -22.73
C THR A 926 28.63 23.20 -22.55
N PHE A 927 27.38 23.65 -22.73
CA PHE A 927 26.20 22.78 -22.75
C PHE A 927 25.12 23.37 -23.66
N LYS A 928 24.17 22.54 -24.08
CA LYS A 928 22.93 22.97 -24.72
C LYS A 928 21.87 23.28 -23.66
N TYR A 929 21.03 24.27 -23.92
CA TYR A 929 19.92 24.59 -23.03
C TYR A 929 18.68 25.11 -23.77
N GLN A 930 17.54 24.98 -23.11
CA GLN A 930 16.36 25.81 -23.33
C GLN A 930 15.92 26.43 -22.00
N SER A 931 15.29 27.60 -22.05
CA SER A 931 14.70 28.25 -20.88
C SER A 931 13.47 29.05 -21.28
N SER A 932 12.38 28.90 -20.52
CA SER A 932 11.12 29.59 -20.79
C SER A 932 11.06 31.00 -20.19
N GLY A 933 12.13 31.46 -19.55
CA GLY A 933 12.27 32.81 -19.00
C GLY A 933 13.73 33.26 -18.94
N ALA A 934 13.95 34.52 -18.54
CA ALA A 934 15.28 35.11 -18.33
C ALA A 934 15.57 35.26 -16.82
N ASP A 935 15.36 34.17 -16.08
CA ASP A 935 15.35 34.09 -14.62
C ASP A 935 16.23 32.95 -14.06
N TYR A 936 17.09 32.40 -14.91
CA TYR A 936 18.17 31.48 -14.52
C TYR A 936 19.53 32.14 -14.71
N ALA A 937 20.52 31.69 -13.96
CA ALA A 937 21.91 32.10 -14.09
C ALA A 937 22.84 30.88 -14.01
N LEU A 938 23.89 30.90 -14.82
CA LEU A 938 25.03 30.02 -14.62
C LEU A 938 25.89 30.59 -13.49
N VAL A 939 26.24 29.75 -12.52
CA VAL A 939 27.10 30.12 -11.40
C VAL A 939 28.40 29.34 -11.46
N ASN A 940 29.51 30.03 -11.20
CA ASN A 940 30.79 29.41 -10.84
C ASN A 940 31.22 29.91 -9.45
N GLY A 941 31.69 28.99 -8.62
CA GLY A 941 31.99 29.25 -7.22
C GLY A 941 33.21 28.50 -6.71
N ASP A 942 33.60 28.85 -5.49
CA ASP A 942 34.71 28.26 -4.75
C ASP A 942 34.27 27.96 -3.31
N GLY A 943 34.26 26.68 -2.95
CA GLY A 943 33.68 26.22 -1.69
C GLY A 943 32.20 26.59 -1.57
N ILE A 944 31.83 27.39 -0.57
CA ILE A 944 30.44 27.86 -0.36
C ILE A 944 30.17 29.27 -0.92
N LYS A 945 31.08 29.83 -1.74
CA LYS A 945 30.95 31.19 -2.29
C LYS A 945 30.72 31.16 -3.80
N ASN A 946 29.78 31.98 -4.27
CA ASN A 946 29.61 32.26 -5.70
C ASN A 946 30.62 33.34 -6.09
N ASN A 947 31.45 33.07 -7.10
CA ASN A 947 32.46 34.01 -7.60
C ASN A 947 32.00 34.74 -8.87
N LEU A 948 31.15 34.07 -9.66
CA LEU A 948 30.64 34.53 -10.94
C LEU A 948 29.19 34.05 -11.08
N SER A 949 28.31 34.93 -11.53
CA SER A 949 26.93 34.60 -11.93
C SER A 949 26.67 35.27 -13.29
N ILE A 950 26.24 34.48 -14.27
CA ILE A 950 25.94 34.91 -15.64
C ILE A 950 24.47 34.61 -15.91
N VAL A 951 23.65 35.64 -16.04
CA VAL A 951 22.23 35.49 -16.40
C VAL A 951 22.11 34.78 -17.75
N ILE A 952 21.20 33.80 -17.81
CA ILE A 952 20.90 33.02 -19.01
C ILE A 952 19.73 33.67 -19.72
N ASP A 953 19.90 33.98 -21.02
CA ASP A 953 18.83 34.49 -21.87
C ASP A 953 17.70 33.48 -22.03
N GLU A 954 16.46 33.97 -22.10
CA GLU A 954 15.33 33.16 -22.57
C GLU A 954 15.65 32.50 -23.92
N ALA A 955 15.32 31.21 -24.03
CA ALA A 955 15.68 30.38 -25.17
C ALA A 955 14.62 29.30 -25.40
N THR A 956 13.55 29.65 -26.13
CA THR A 956 12.52 28.67 -26.55
C THR A 956 12.94 27.79 -27.73
N THR A 957 14.20 27.86 -28.14
CA THR A 957 14.83 26.94 -29.10
C THR A 957 16.24 26.68 -28.61
N THR A 958 16.71 25.44 -28.71
CA THR A 958 18.00 25.01 -28.14
C THR A 958 19.14 25.94 -28.53
N LYS A 959 19.74 26.60 -27.53
CA LYS A 959 20.97 27.39 -27.65
C LYS A 959 22.14 26.66 -27.01
N THR A 960 23.36 27.05 -27.35
CA THR A 960 24.58 26.59 -26.68
C THR A 960 25.09 27.72 -25.77
N LEU A 961 25.34 27.41 -24.50
CA LEU A 961 26.03 28.30 -23.57
C LEU A 961 27.47 27.83 -23.42
N SER A 962 28.43 28.76 -23.38
CA SER A 962 29.83 28.46 -23.08
C SER A 962 30.41 29.49 -22.13
N PHE A 963 31.14 29.05 -21.11
CA PHE A 963 31.87 29.92 -20.18
C PHE A 963 33.24 29.34 -19.88
N SER A 964 34.16 30.17 -19.37
CA SER A 964 35.50 29.71 -18.95
C SER A 964 35.91 30.33 -17.63
N PHE A 965 36.63 29.56 -16.81
CA PHE A 965 37.12 29.99 -15.51
C PHE A 965 38.47 29.36 -15.20
N ILE A 966 39.22 29.97 -14.27
CA ILE A 966 40.44 29.41 -13.70
C ILE A 966 40.06 28.76 -12.37
N ALA A 967 40.46 27.50 -12.18
CA ALA A 967 40.15 26.76 -10.96
C ALA A 967 40.99 27.25 -9.76
N SER A 968 40.31 27.40 -8.62
CA SER A 968 40.85 27.88 -7.35
C SER A 968 41.99 27.02 -6.80
N GLU A 969 42.99 27.67 -6.19
CA GLU A 969 44.17 27.01 -5.62
C GLU A 969 43.85 26.00 -4.50
N ASN A 970 42.70 26.17 -3.84
CA ASN A 970 42.24 25.25 -2.79
C ASN A 970 41.55 23.97 -3.33
N GLY A 971 41.32 23.87 -4.66
CA GLY A 971 40.68 22.73 -5.31
C GLY A 971 39.19 22.53 -5.04
N ASN A 972 38.48 23.55 -4.53
CA ASN A 972 37.04 23.51 -4.22
C ASN A 972 36.17 24.26 -5.24
N SER A 973 36.69 24.50 -6.45
CA SER A 973 35.91 25.10 -7.55
C SER A 973 34.76 24.20 -8.00
N TRP A 974 33.65 24.83 -8.39
CA TRP A 974 32.47 24.18 -8.95
C TRP A 974 31.73 25.11 -9.93
N PHE A 975 30.80 24.54 -10.68
CA PHE A 975 29.79 25.30 -11.43
C PHE A 975 28.42 24.65 -11.32
N GLY A 976 27.37 25.44 -11.52
CA GLY A 976 25.97 25.04 -11.36
C GLY A 976 24.99 26.03 -11.97
N ILE A 977 23.70 25.81 -11.72
CA ILE A 977 22.60 26.65 -12.18
C ILE A 977 21.84 27.20 -10.96
N GLU A 978 21.56 28.49 -11.00
CA GLU A 978 20.80 29.25 -9.99
C GLU A 978 19.55 29.84 -10.63
N LYS A 979 18.45 29.88 -9.88
CA LYS A 979 17.26 30.67 -10.24
C LYS A 979 17.29 32.00 -9.50
N ILE A 980 17.15 33.11 -10.22
CA ILE A 980 17.43 34.46 -9.69
C ILE A 980 16.16 35.26 -9.32
N ASN A 981 14.96 34.76 -9.63
CA ASN A 981 13.69 35.32 -9.16
C ASN A 981 12.57 34.26 -9.15
N ASP A 982 11.41 34.64 -8.62
CA ASP A 982 10.27 33.79 -8.27
C ASP A 982 9.28 33.52 -9.43
N LYS A 983 9.63 33.83 -10.67
CA LYS A 983 8.76 33.55 -11.83
C LYS A 983 8.55 32.05 -12.03
N GLU A 984 7.35 31.66 -12.43
CA GLU A 984 7.08 30.32 -12.94
C GLU A 984 7.72 30.17 -14.33
N SER A 985 8.62 29.20 -14.44
CA SER A 985 9.53 29.03 -15.58
C SER A 985 10.20 27.66 -15.51
N ASP A 986 10.62 27.15 -16.66
CA ASP A 986 11.36 25.90 -16.79
C ASP A 986 12.73 26.16 -17.42
N PHE A 987 13.71 25.34 -17.01
CA PHE A 987 15.06 25.30 -17.56
C PHE A 987 15.46 23.86 -17.85
N VAL A 988 16.01 23.61 -19.04
CA VAL A 988 16.48 22.29 -19.47
C VAL A 988 17.91 22.39 -19.97
N LEU A 989 18.77 21.45 -19.54
CA LEU A 989 20.20 21.37 -19.85
C LEU A 989 20.55 19.98 -20.40
N ASP A 990 21.39 19.97 -21.44
CA ASP A 990 21.83 18.74 -22.12
C ASP A 990 23.22 18.92 -22.78
N ASP A 991 23.82 17.83 -23.27
CA ASP A 991 25.10 17.77 -23.98
C ASP A 991 26.22 18.58 -23.28
N LEU A 992 26.45 18.27 -21.99
CA LEU A 992 27.51 18.89 -21.20
C LEU A 992 28.89 18.44 -21.68
N VAL A 993 29.77 19.40 -21.95
CA VAL A 993 31.15 19.22 -22.37
C VAL A 993 32.07 20.14 -21.56
N ILE A 994 33.19 19.60 -21.08
CA ILE A 994 34.23 20.35 -20.36
C ILE A 994 35.58 20.07 -21.01
N ILE A 995 36.35 21.12 -21.27
CA ILE A 995 37.69 21.08 -21.87
C ILE A 995 38.68 21.72 -20.90
N GLU A 996 39.78 21.02 -20.57
CA GLU A 996 40.94 21.57 -19.85
C GLU A 996 41.86 22.28 -20.84
N LYS A 997 42.34 23.48 -20.50
CA LYS A 997 43.25 24.31 -21.29
C LYS A 997 44.56 24.58 -20.53
#